data_AF-A0A9D1SXJ4-F1
#
_entry.id   AF-A0A9D1SXJ4-F1
#
_cell.length_a   1.000
_cell.length_b   1.000
_cell.length_c   1.000
_cell.angle_alpha   90.00
_cell.angle_beta   90.00
_cell.angle_gamma   90.00
#
_symmetry.space_group_name_H-M   'P 1'
#
loop_
_entity.id
_entity.type
_entity.pdbx_description
1 polymer ?
#
loop_
_entity_poly.entity_id
_entity_poly.type
_entity_poly.pdbx_seq_one_letter_code
_entity_poly.pdbx_strand_id
1 'polypeptide(L)'
;GGGGGGGGGGGGTTNNGIVNVLPDMVAYGDNSSNYNVPVANYGADKATQAEKLAEKQTEEIAEKGIDTDDDGKNDVLDNADEDITTFTKIFCASDPETIIDRMSVAGLAKDMMIELVGYITRKDSGAMPSDPAQFGYEIGTTSAIRDYEELDKLYELYDEADEENEDFYYEKLQLKKRKVIGEVVKIFGDDGAAFARTATEELSYAYQVVEEMVEKHNVDNETDYDFKNYFKTVFFDYETLVYFLAFDETVALNKSTFAATNRKNITTLYGYYYQYEKADYECMTDAQYKEYLKLSTKDEKTDAEALKYTEYDRTHYAKAYRYSSKCYERYYTEHFQFQARQEKYDKTVYTGGSVISGKEIYANGIGNAIVGNSITYSSEMMQGLQVGMAATLKISDVNYEYTGVDANVTRYNKYYNDYQNRSSAVADKIKIVRYEKEQLSSQYYTITHETISSADLSNALKYQIKSYSGDYIRAIQSYKKEDVILNEELKRLAADGLKAGDAEYDEKLEEIGRNRAMLPNLTDNWTAANIDSQMTSANSVEWKSESSTTGATIESEMKAALAIDYETYHQKNQGANAVYVDEYFEKNLIKKKWSCGGTDKECKNENGHLNCSEEYDTSCKISRLLNNHDKVFRHAAGQVEISYQKVDVSDYDVATVEASGYSHIAGPNGTPGTLSKDAKTRPTQYTAGQQDTYQSDEYISLPEWRGGGQGTNGWLTPTQGESDNPARLPAQPRNTTGVGTSFTMVKGDYTYYFEFVGWYIDTELKYEVRANEDTFGYDIKLYPGYKINKVRSK
;
A
#
# COMPACT_ATOMS: atom_id res chain seq x y z
N GLY A 1 -29.01 -53.51 -21.91
CA GLY A 1 -30.38 -53.81 -21.43
C GLY A 1 -30.42 -53.54 -19.94
N GLY A 2 -31.47 -52.83 -19.49
CA GLY A 2 -31.80 -52.52 -18.07
C GLY A 2 -30.84 -51.53 -17.40
N GLY A 3 -31.19 -50.31 -16.99
CA GLY A 3 -32.49 -49.77 -16.60
C GLY A 3 -32.68 -49.91 -15.09
N GLY A 4 -32.49 -48.81 -14.35
CA GLY A 4 -32.75 -48.73 -12.91
C GLY A 4 -32.29 -47.40 -12.32
N GLY A 5 -33.16 -46.38 -12.37
CA GLY A 5 -32.96 -45.13 -11.63
C GLY A 5 -33.31 -45.27 -10.14
N GLY A 6 -32.80 -44.34 -9.35
CA GLY A 6 -33.15 -44.14 -7.95
C GLY A 6 -32.56 -42.82 -7.47
N GLY A 7 -33.40 -41.79 -7.40
CA GLY A 7 -33.08 -40.56 -6.70
C GLY A 7 -32.96 -40.80 -5.20
N GLY A 8 -32.15 -39.98 -4.55
CA GLY A 8 -32.00 -39.94 -3.11
C GLY A 8 -31.14 -38.74 -2.74
N GLY A 9 -31.79 -37.67 -2.28
CA GLY A 9 -31.11 -36.56 -1.64
C GLY A 9 -30.31 -37.08 -0.45
N GLY A 10 -29.03 -36.75 -0.45
CA GLY A 10 -28.14 -36.95 0.68
C GLY A 10 -27.30 -35.69 0.77
N GLY A 11 -27.72 -34.76 1.62
CA GLY A 11 -26.81 -33.73 2.16
C GLY A 11 -25.75 -34.46 2.95
N GLY A 12 -24.68 -34.87 2.28
CA GLY A 12 -23.49 -35.39 2.91
C GLY A 12 -22.67 -34.22 3.40
N THR A 13 -22.70 -33.98 4.71
CA THR A 13 -21.62 -33.28 5.40
C THR A 13 -20.33 -34.08 5.18
N THR A 14 -19.60 -33.79 4.11
CA THR A 14 -18.22 -34.28 3.94
C THR A 14 -17.34 -33.47 4.87
N ASN A 15 -17.04 -34.05 6.04
CA ASN A 15 -16.01 -33.52 6.92
C ASN A 15 -14.66 -33.72 6.21
N ASN A 16 -14.27 -32.74 5.40
CA ASN A 16 -13.00 -32.74 4.69
C ASN A 16 -11.92 -32.38 5.71
N GLY A 17 -11.16 -33.39 6.15
CA GLY A 17 -10.14 -33.25 7.21
C GLY A 17 -9.00 -32.29 6.87
N ILE A 18 -8.03 -32.21 7.78
CA ILE A 18 -6.85 -31.32 7.73
C ILE A 18 -6.23 -31.33 6.33
N VAL A 19 -6.00 -30.13 5.78
CA VAL A 19 -5.39 -29.92 4.47
C VAL A 19 -4.02 -30.60 4.38
N ASN A 20 -3.74 -31.23 3.25
CA ASN A 20 -2.43 -31.85 3.03
C ASN A 20 -1.37 -30.77 2.76
N VAL A 21 -0.22 -30.92 3.40
CA VAL A 21 0.93 -30.06 3.15
C VAL A 21 1.56 -30.42 1.81
N LEU A 22 1.83 -29.41 0.98
CA LEU A 22 2.51 -29.56 -0.30
C LEU A 22 3.96 -30.04 -0.11
N PRO A 23 4.54 -30.76 -1.08
CA PRO A 23 5.97 -31.05 -1.11
C PRO A 23 6.78 -29.75 -0.99
N ASP A 24 7.90 -29.81 -0.27
CA ASP A 24 8.78 -28.66 -0.16
C ASP A 24 9.32 -28.25 -1.55
N MET A 25 9.38 -26.95 -1.82
CA MET A 25 9.99 -26.41 -3.03
C MET A 25 11.48 -26.77 -3.10
N VAL A 26 11.96 -26.99 -4.32
CA VAL A 26 13.35 -27.35 -4.61
C VAL A 26 14.24 -26.10 -4.49
N ALA A 27 15.22 -26.15 -3.60
CA ALA A 27 16.28 -25.14 -3.52
C ALA A 27 17.32 -25.40 -4.61
N TYR A 28 17.13 -24.86 -5.82
CA TYR A 28 17.99 -25.22 -6.95
C TYR A 28 19.47 -24.92 -6.72
N GLY A 29 19.82 -23.89 -5.93
CA GLY A 29 21.21 -23.59 -5.58
C GLY A 29 21.91 -24.59 -4.65
N ASP A 30 21.22 -25.59 -4.09
CA ASP A 30 21.87 -26.62 -3.27
C ASP A 30 22.60 -27.69 -4.08
N ASN A 31 22.31 -27.81 -5.37
CA ASN A 31 23.01 -28.71 -6.27
C ASN A 31 23.67 -27.92 -7.40
N SER A 32 25.00 -28.01 -7.49
CA SER A 32 25.78 -27.30 -8.50
C SER A 32 25.41 -27.66 -9.94
N SER A 33 24.86 -28.85 -10.19
CA SER A 33 24.38 -29.21 -11.53
C SER A 33 23.20 -28.35 -12.01
N ASN A 34 22.52 -27.64 -11.12
CA ASN A 34 21.38 -26.79 -11.46
C ASN A 34 21.76 -25.36 -11.85
N TYR A 35 22.99 -24.91 -11.55
CA TYR A 35 23.46 -23.55 -11.86
C TYR A 35 24.81 -23.50 -12.60
N ASN A 36 25.56 -24.60 -12.60
CA ASN A 36 26.76 -24.81 -13.40
C ASN A 36 26.48 -25.85 -14.50
N VAL A 37 25.81 -25.41 -15.55
CA VAL A 37 25.45 -26.25 -16.70
C VAL A 37 26.39 -25.99 -17.88
N PRO A 38 26.57 -26.98 -18.78
CA PRO A 38 27.28 -26.75 -20.04
C PRO A 38 26.56 -25.72 -20.91
N VAL A 39 27.34 -24.94 -21.65
CA VAL A 39 26.85 -24.00 -22.67
C VAL A 39 26.09 -24.78 -23.75
N ALA A 40 24.86 -24.36 -24.06
CA ALA A 40 24.02 -25.00 -25.07
C ALA A 40 24.49 -24.68 -26.49
N ASN A 41 24.42 -25.62 -27.43
CA ASN A 41 24.75 -25.38 -28.84
C ASN A 41 23.49 -25.32 -29.68
N TYR A 42 23.21 -24.15 -30.25
CA TYR A 42 22.01 -23.92 -31.08
C TYR A 42 22.24 -24.13 -32.58
N GLY A 43 23.49 -24.24 -33.02
CA GLY A 43 23.81 -24.38 -34.45
C GLY A 43 23.25 -23.21 -35.28
N ALA A 44 22.63 -23.54 -36.41
CA ALA A 44 22.08 -22.54 -37.34
C ALA A 44 20.93 -21.70 -36.75
N ASP A 45 20.20 -22.23 -35.76
CA ASP A 45 19.04 -21.54 -35.18
C ASP A 45 19.43 -20.30 -34.36
N LYS A 46 20.70 -20.17 -33.95
CA LYS A 46 21.21 -18.95 -33.29
C LYS A 46 20.97 -17.73 -34.18
N ALA A 47 21.48 -17.78 -35.42
CA ALA A 47 21.37 -16.66 -36.35
C ALA A 47 19.90 -16.35 -36.69
N THR A 48 19.09 -17.39 -36.91
CA THR A 48 17.66 -17.23 -37.21
C THR A 48 16.88 -16.61 -36.05
N GLN A 49 17.20 -16.96 -34.80
CA GLN A 49 16.51 -16.35 -33.64
C GLN A 49 17.02 -14.94 -33.36
N ALA A 50 18.31 -14.66 -33.54
CA ALA A 50 18.87 -13.31 -33.43
C ALA A 50 18.25 -12.36 -34.47
N GLU A 51 18.04 -12.82 -35.71
CA GLU A 51 17.36 -12.03 -36.76
C GLU A 51 15.94 -11.63 -36.35
N LYS A 52 15.16 -12.54 -35.74
CA LYS A 52 13.82 -12.21 -35.23
C LYS A 52 13.85 -11.17 -34.12
N LEU A 53 14.82 -11.25 -33.21
CA LEU A 53 15.00 -10.26 -32.15
C LEU A 53 15.33 -8.89 -32.75
N ALA A 54 16.22 -8.83 -33.75
CA ALA A 54 16.55 -7.60 -34.46
C ALA A 54 15.33 -7.00 -35.19
N GLU A 55 14.52 -7.84 -35.84
CA GLU A 55 13.25 -7.42 -36.46
C GLU A 55 12.29 -6.83 -35.41
N LYS A 56 12.17 -7.47 -34.24
CA LYS A 56 11.32 -6.96 -33.16
C LYS A 56 11.84 -5.65 -32.58
N GLN A 57 13.16 -5.50 -32.36
CA GLN A 57 13.74 -4.22 -31.95
C GLN A 57 13.41 -3.11 -32.95
N THR A 58 13.52 -3.40 -34.26
CA THR A 58 13.17 -2.44 -35.32
C THR A 58 11.68 -2.06 -35.27
N GLU A 59 10.80 -3.03 -35.03
CA GLU A 59 9.36 -2.80 -34.83
C GLU A 59 9.11 -1.86 -33.64
N GLU A 60 9.71 -2.12 -32.48
CA GLU A 60 9.55 -1.29 -31.27
C GLU A 60 10.10 0.13 -31.45
N ILE A 61 11.29 0.27 -32.03
CA ILE A 61 11.92 1.57 -32.31
C ILE A 61 11.00 2.42 -33.20
N ALA A 62 10.46 1.81 -34.26
CA ALA A 62 9.56 2.49 -35.18
C ALA A 62 8.21 2.84 -34.53
N GLU A 63 7.62 1.95 -33.72
CA GLU A 63 6.36 2.20 -33.04
C GLU A 63 6.48 3.32 -32.00
N LYS A 64 7.57 3.32 -31.23
CA LYS A 64 7.81 4.26 -30.12
C LYS A 64 8.42 5.58 -30.57
N GLY A 65 8.65 5.76 -31.87
CA GLY A 65 9.25 7.00 -32.40
C GLY A 65 10.64 7.27 -31.83
N ILE A 66 11.38 6.22 -31.45
CA ILE A 66 12.75 6.35 -30.99
C ILE A 66 13.57 6.82 -32.20
N ASP A 67 14.17 8.01 -32.09
CA ASP A 67 14.88 8.61 -33.21
C ASP A 67 16.07 7.72 -33.59
N THR A 68 16.38 7.66 -34.88
CA THR A 68 17.58 6.97 -35.37
C THR A 68 18.54 8.05 -35.81
N ASP A 69 19.78 8.03 -35.31
CA ASP A 69 20.78 9.00 -35.72
C ASP A 69 21.05 8.92 -37.24
N ASP A 70 21.65 9.97 -37.80
CA ASP A 70 21.97 10.10 -39.24
C ASP A 70 22.88 8.96 -39.77
N ASP A 71 23.52 8.17 -38.89
CA ASP A 71 24.37 7.02 -39.22
C ASP A 71 23.62 5.67 -39.16
N GLY A 72 22.31 5.68 -38.88
CA GLY A 72 21.47 4.48 -38.80
C GLY A 72 21.68 3.66 -37.52
N LYS A 73 22.21 4.27 -36.46
CA LYS A 73 22.26 3.70 -35.11
C LYS A 73 21.14 4.29 -34.27
N ASN A 74 20.54 3.45 -33.44
CA ASN A 74 19.37 3.84 -32.67
C ASN A 74 19.76 4.89 -31.61
N ASP A 75 19.04 6.00 -31.58
CA ASP A 75 19.15 7.06 -30.58
C ASP A 75 18.19 6.79 -29.41
N VAL A 76 18.14 5.51 -28.97
CA VAL A 76 17.45 5.05 -27.75
C VAL A 76 17.99 5.79 -26.50
N LEU A 77 19.10 6.51 -26.64
CA LEU A 77 19.95 7.02 -25.58
C LEU A 77 19.59 8.44 -25.15
N ASP A 78 19.00 9.24 -26.04
CA ASP A 78 18.71 10.66 -25.79
C ASP A 78 17.21 10.98 -25.73
N ASN A 79 16.33 10.07 -26.16
CA ASN A 79 14.89 10.25 -25.94
C ASN A 79 14.52 9.90 -24.50
N ALA A 80 14.50 10.93 -23.66
CA ALA A 80 13.96 10.95 -22.31
C ALA A 80 12.41 10.80 -22.29
N ASP A 81 11.82 10.11 -23.26
CA ASP A 81 10.38 9.88 -23.26
C ASP A 81 10.06 8.92 -22.10
N GLU A 82 9.36 9.47 -21.10
CA GLU A 82 8.96 8.79 -19.88
C GLU A 82 7.95 7.67 -20.19
N ASP A 83 7.26 7.75 -21.34
CA ASP A 83 6.26 6.78 -21.77
C ASP A 83 6.85 5.44 -22.26
N ILE A 84 8.19 5.34 -22.39
CA ILE A 84 8.89 4.10 -22.77
C ILE A 84 9.55 3.48 -21.54
N THR A 85 9.13 2.26 -21.21
CA THR A 85 9.65 1.50 -20.06
C THR A 85 11.15 1.22 -20.16
N THR A 86 11.82 1.17 -19.00
CA THR A 86 13.26 0.87 -18.90
C THR A 86 13.63 -0.46 -19.56
N PHE A 87 12.80 -1.49 -19.43
CA PHE A 87 13.08 -2.79 -20.05
C PHE A 87 13.02 -2.73 -21.58
N THR A 88 12.09 -1.94 -22.17
CA THR A 88 12.01 -1.76 -23.63
C THR A 88 13.24 -1.00 -24.13
N LYS A 89 13.68 0.05 -23.42
CA LYS A 89 14.92 0.79 -23.72
C LYS A 89 16.13 -0.15 -23.73
N ILE A 90 16.31 -0.97 -22.69
CA ILE A 90 17.40 -1.95 -22.63
C ILE A 90 17.29 -2.97 -23.76
N PHE A 91 16.10 -3.49 -24.04
CA PHE A 91 15.89 -4.46 -25.12
C PHE A 91 16.30 -3.86 -26.48
N CYS A 92 15.89 -2.64 -26.80
CA CYS A 92 16.23 -1.97 -28.06
C CYS A 92 17.72 -1.60 -28.19
N ALA A 93 18.42 -1.42 -27.06
CA ALA A 93 19.87 -1.19 -27.02
C ALA A 93 20.71 -2.47 -27.02
N SER A 94 20.10 -3.63 -26.77
CA SER A 94 20.80 -4.92 -26.66
C SER A 94 21.24 -5.47 -28.02
N ASP A 95 22.34 -6.21 -28.05
CA ASP A 95 22.77 -7.00 -29.21
C ASP A 95 21.95 -8.32 -29.28
N PRO A 96 21.19 -8.55 -30.36
CA PRO A 96 20.37 -9.76 -30.53
C PRO A 96 21.14 -11.08 -30.46
N GLU A 97 22.37 -11.16 -31.00
CA GLU A 97 23.17 -12.37 -30.92
C GLU A 97 23.64 -12.63 -29.49
N THR A 98 23.94 -11.57 -28.74
CA THR A 98 24.37 -11.68 -27.35
C THR A 98 23.24 -12.14 -26.44
N ILE A 99 21.99 -11.71 -26.66
CA ILE A 99 20.81 -12.27 -25.98
C ILE A 99 20.76 -13.79 -26.15
N ILE A 100 20.88 -14.28 -27.40
CA ILE A 100 20.88 -15.73 -27.66
C ILE A 100 22.09 -16.43 -27.02
N ASP A 101 23.27 -15.80 -27.01
CA ASP A 101 24.45 -16.33 -26.34
C ASP A 101 24.28 -16.42 -24.82
N ARG A 102 23.57 -15.48 -24.18
CA ARG A 102 23.28 -15.51 -22.74
C ARG A 102 22.32 -16.64 -22.40
N MET A 103 21.29 -16.87 -23.21
CA MET A 103 20.46 -18.08 -23.11
C MET A 103 21.30 -19.36 -23.26
N SER A 104 22.28 -19.37 -24.17
CA SER A 104 23.21 -20.49 -24.38
C SER A 104 24.09 -20.73 -23.15
N VAL A 105 24.65 -19.68 -22.53
CA VAL A 105 25.43 -19.74 -21.28
C VAL A 105 24.58 -20.22 -20.11
N ALA A 106 23.30 -19.86 -20.07
CA ALA A 106 22.32 -20.40 -19.12
C ALA A 106 22.01 -21.89 -19.36
N GLY A 107 22.51 -22.49 -20.44
CA GLY A 107 22.25 -23.88 -20.82
C GLY A 107 20.77 -24.13 -21.11
N LEU A 108 20.07 -23.14 -21.66
CA LEU A 108 18.67 -23.26 -22.05
C LEU A 108 18.56 -24.27 -23.21
N ALA A 109 17.58 -25.17 -23.15
CA ALA A 109 17.37 -26.12 -24.23
C ALA A 109 16.96 -25.40 -25.52
N LYS A 110 17.35 -25.94 -26.67
CA LYS A 110 17.15 -25.28 -27.98
C LYS A 110 15.68 -24.98 -28.28
N ASP A 111 14.80 -25.94 -27.99
CA ASP A 111 13.35 -25.80 -28.12
C ASP A 111 12.81 -24.69 -27.20
N MET A 112 13.21 -24.68 -25.92
CA MET A 112 12.83 -23.61 -24.98
C MET A 112 13.32 -22.23 -25.44
N MET A 113 14.54 -22.14 -25.97
CA MET A 113 15.08 -20.90 -26.53
C MET A 113 14.24 -20.41 -27.72
N ILE A 114 13.86 -21.31 -28.64
CA ILE A 114 13.01 -20.96 -29.78
C ILE A 114 11.63 -20.48 -29.32
N GLU A 115 11.04 -21.12 -28.31
CA GLU A 115 9.75 -20.71 -27.76
C GLU A 115 9.82 -19.37 -27.03
N LEU A 116 10.86 -19.14 -26.23
CA LEU A 116 11.10 -17.88 -25.54
C LEU A 116 11.28 -16.72 -26.53
N VAL A 117 12.14 -16.88 -27.53
CA VAL A 117 12.30 -15.89 -28.60
C VAL A 117 10.99 -15.71 -29.35
N GLY A 118 10.24 -16.78 -29.62
CA GLY A 118 8.92 -16.70 -30.26
C GLY A 118 7.87 -15.94 -29.44
N TYR A 119 7.98 -15.91 -28.12
CA TYR A 119 7.15 -15.08 -27.26
C TYR A 119 7.60 -13.62 -27.27
N ILE A 120 8.90 -13.35 -27.12
CA ILE A 120 9.47 -11.99 -27.18
C ILE A 120 9.16 -11.31 -28.52
N THR A 121 9.29 -12.04 -29.62
CA THR A 121 9.22 -11.52 -30.99
C THR A 121 7.86 -11.71 -31.66
N ARG A 122 6.83 -12.07 -30.87
CA ARG A 122 5.49 -12.24 -31.41
C ARG A 122 5.02 -10.90 -32.00
N LYS A 123 4.37 -10.96 -33.17
CA LYS A 123 3.87 -9.75 -33.82
C LYS A 123 2.70 -9.17 -33.03
N ASP A 124 2.78 -7.88 -32.71
CA ASP A 124 1.69 -7.15 -32.07
C ASP A 124 0.78 -6.50 -33.13
N SER A 125 -0.53 -6.46 -32.85
CA SER A 125 -1.51 -5.93 -33.80
C SER A 125 -1.66 -4.42 -33.66
N GLY A 126 -0.76 -3.67 -34.29
CA GLY A 126 -0.79 -2.20 -34.29
C GLY A 126 -0.45 -1.60 -32.92
N ALA A 127 -0.72 -0.30 -32.77
CA ALA A 127 -0.48 0.44 -31.53
C ALA A 127 -1.25 -0.18 -30.35
N MET A 128 -0.71 -0.01 -29.13
CA MET A 128 -1.38 -0.42 -27.90
C MET A 128 -2.82 0.11 -27.86
N PRO A 129 -3.83 -0.74 -27.59
CA PRO A 129 -5.20 -0.28 -27.43
C PRO A 129 -5.29 0.75 -26.30
N SER A 130 -6.16 1.76 -26.43
CA SER A 130 -6.43 2.69 -25.32
C SER A 130 -7.42 2.12 -24.30
N ASP A 131 -8.18 1.09 -24.69
CA ASP A 131 -9.20 0.44 -23.87
C ASP A 131 -8.65 -0.90 -23.34
N PRO A 132 -8.45 -1.04 -22.02
CA PRO A 132 -7.95 -2.28 -21.43
C PRO A 132 -8.80 -3.50 -21.76
N ALA A 133 -10.10 -3.35 -22.03
CA ALA A 133 -10.93 -4.48 -22.45
C ALA A 133 -10.43 -5.19 -23.72
N GLN A 134 -9.60 -4.52 -24.53
CA GLN A 134 -9.06 -4.99 -25.81
C GLN A 134 -7.66 -5.60 -25.71
N PHE A 135 -7.04 -5.61 -24.51
CA PHE A 135 -5.72 -6.19 -24.30
C PHE A 135 -5.67 -7.71 -24.52
N GLY A 136 -4.46 -8.23 -24.77
CA GLY A 136 -4.24 -9.64 -25.09
C GLY A 136 -4.21 -10.56 -23.86
N TYR A 137 -5.35 -11.04 -23.37
CA TYR A 137 -5.43 -11.85 -22.14
C TYR A 137 -5.23 -13.37 -22.32
N GLU A 138 -4.97 -13.85 -23.53
CA GLU A 138 -4.82 -15.28 -23.80
C GLU A 138 -3.37 -15.62 -24.17
N ILE A 139 -2.91 -16.79 -23.73
CA ILE A 139 -1.59 -17.31 -24.13
C ILE A 139 -1.54 -17.41 -25.66
N GLY A 140 -0.53 -16.81 -26.26
CA GLY A 140 -0.32 -16.81 -27.71
C GLY A 140 -0.73 -15.53 -28.44
N THR A 141 -1.30 -14.51 -27.79
CA THR A 141 -1.93 -13.37 -28.50
C THR A 141 -1.08 -12.11 -28.69
N THR A 142 -0.07 -11.86 -27.86
CA THR A 142 0.78 -10.63 -27.87
C THR A 142 2.22 -10.96 -27.48
N SER A 143 3.17 -10.08 -27.81
CA SER A 143 4.57 -10.22 -27.44
C SER A 143 4.80 -10.03 -25.93
N ALA A 144 5.97 -10.49 -25.45
CA ALA A 144 6.38 -10.23 -24.08
C ALA A 144 6.48 -8.73 -23.79
N ILE A 145 7.01 -7.93 -24.74
CA ILE A 145 7.17 -6.48 -24.58
C ILE A 145 5.80 -5.83 -24.39
N ARG A 146 4.86 -6.10 -25.29
CA ARG A 146 3.49 -5.59 -25.19
C ARG A 146 2.81 -6.02 -23.88
N ASP A 147 3.01 -7.25 -23.42
CA ASP A 147 2.40 -7.70 -22.16
C ASP A 147 2.90 -6.94 -20.94
N TYR A 148 4.19 -6.63 -20.87
CA TYR A 148 4.74 -5.87 -19.76
C TYR A 148 4.32 -4.39 -19.83
N GLU A 149 4.19 -3.81 -21.01
CA GLU A 149 3.60 -2.46 -21.18
C GLU A 149 2.13 -2.43 -20.76
N GLU A 150 1.34 -3.43 -21.18
CA GLU A 150 -0.06 -3.55 -20.78
C GLU A 150 -0.20 -3.81 -19.27
N LEU A 151 0.75 -4.50 -18.63
CA LEU A 151 0.80 -4.66 -17.18
C LEU A 151 1.06 -3.32 -16.48
N ASP A 152 2.07 -2.58 -16.94
CA ASP A 152 2.44 -1.29 -16.38
C ASP A 152 1.25 -0.32 -16.44
N LYS A 153 0.59 -0.23 -17.60
CA LYS A 153 -0.61 0.59 -17.75
C LYS A 153 -1.77 0.12 -16.88
N LEU A 154 -1.94 -1.18 -16.68
CA LEU A 154 -2.98 -1.72 -15.80
C LEU A 154 -2.72 -1.43 -14.32
N TYR A 155 -1.46 -1.34 -13.90
CA TYR A 155 -1.13 -0.90 -12.54
C TYR A 155 -1.49 0.56 -12.33
N GLU A 156 -1.07 1.44 -13.24
CA GLU A 156 -1.43 2.87 -13.20
C GLU A 156 -2.96 3.07 -13.16
N LEU A 157 -3.70 2.40 -14.05
CA LEU A 157 -5.15 2.50 -14.10
C LEU A 157 -5.85 1.92 -12.86
N TYR A 158 -5.26 0.91 -12.22
CA TYR A 158 -5.79 0.35 -10.98
C TYR A 158 -5.56 1.30 -9.80
N ASP A 159 -4.37 1.89 -9.70
CA ASP A 159 -4.00 2.82 -8.64
C ASP A 159 -4.79 4.14 -8.72
N GLU A 160 -5.14 4.57 -9.94
CA GLU A 160 -5.97 5.77 -10.19
C GLU A 160 -7.48 5.49 -10.20
N ALA A 161 -7.90 4.23 -10.06
CA ALA A 161 -9.29 3.84 -10.21
C ALA A 161 -10.19 4.49 -9.14
N ASP A 162 -11.38 4.91 -9.57
CA ASP A 162 -12.49 5.16 -8.64
C ASP A 162 -13.20 3.85 -8.26
N GLU A 163 -14.02 3.89 -7.21
CA GLU A 163 -14.75 2.72 -6.70
C GLU A 163 -15.60 2.01 -7.78
N GLU A 164 -16.06 2.73 -8.82
CA GLU A 164 -16.89 2.15 -9.89
C GLU A 164 -16.07 1.29 -10.86
N ASN A 165 -14.79 1.58 -11.07
CA ASN A 165 -13.94 0.91 -12.05
C ASN A 165 -12.84 0.02 -11.45
N GLU A 166 -12.60 0.12 -10.14
CA GLU A 166 -11.56 -0.62 -9.44
C GLU A 166 -11.62 -2.13 -9.68
N ASP A 167 -12.80 -2.75 -9.50
CA ASP A 167 -13.00 -4.18 -9.73
C ASP A 167 -12.66 -4.60 -11.17
N PHE A 168 -13.02 -3.76 -12.15
CA PHE A 168 -12.73 -4.03 -13.55
C PHE A 168 -11.23 -4.03 -13.81
N TYR A 169 -10.51 -3.00 -13.36
CA TYR A 169 -9.06 -2.92 -13.55
C TYR A 169 -8.32 -4.00 -12.77
N TYR A 170 -8.75 -4.30 -11.54
CA TYR A 170 -8.24 -5.42 -10.77
C TYR A 170 -8.38 -6.75 -11.52
N GLU A 171 -9.57 -7.07 -12.03
CA GLU A 171 -9.79 -8.29 -12.81
C GLU A 171 -8.88 -8.34 -14.04
N LYS A 172 -8.73 -7.22 -14.77
CA LYS A 172 -7.86 -7.14 -15.95
C LYS A 172 -6.39 -7.35 -15.60
N LEU A 173 -5.91 -6.70 -14.55
CA LEU A 173 -4.55 -6.84 -14.05
C LEU A 173 -4.24 -8.30 -13.68
N GLN A 174 -5.14 -8.95 -12.93
CA GLN A 174 -4.95 -10.35 -12.53
C GLN A 174 -4.97 -11.31 -13.73
N LEU A 175 -5.83 -11.08 -14.72
CA LEU A 175 -5.85 -11.89 -15.95
C LEU A 175 -4.59 -11.70 -16.77
N LYS A 176 -4.06 -10.47 -16.84
CA LYS A 176 -2.81 -10.19 -17.54
C LYS A 176 -1.62 -10.85 -16.86
N LYS A 177 -1.50 -10.74 -15.52
CA LYS A 177 -0.48 -11.45 -14.72
C LYS A 177 -0.52 -12.95 -14.98
N ARG A 178 -1.72 -13.54 -14.89
CA ARG A 178 -1.92 -14.97 -15.17
C ARG A 178 -1.49 -15.35 -16.59
N LYS A 179 -1.78 -14.53 -17.59
CA LYS A 179 -1.36 -14.76 -18.98
C LYS A 179 0.16 -14.79 -19.12
N VAL A 180 0.85 -13.80 -18.55
CA VAL A 180 2.33 -13.73 -18.56
C VAL A 180 2.94 -14.96 -17.87
N ILE A 181 2.46 -15.31 -16.67
CA ILE A 181 2.90 -16.51 -15.95
C ILE A 181 2.64 -17.76 -16.80
N GLY A 182 1.48 -17.86 -17.44
CA GLY A 182 1.13 -18.99 -18.30
C GLY A 182 2.05 -19.15 -19.52
N GLU A 183 2.51 -18.06 -20.14
CA GLU A 183 3.52 -18.09 -21.21
C GLU A 183 4.85 -18.65 -20.67
N VAL A 184 5.30 -18.15 -19.52
CA VAL A 184 6.54 -18.60 -18.88
C VAL A 184 6.46 -20.08 -18.49
N VAL A 185 5.37 -20.51 -17.86
CA VAL A 185 5.15 -21.92 -17.47
C VAL A 185 5.09 -22.83 -18.70
N LYS A 186 4.49 -22.37 -19.80
CA LYS A 186 4.45 -23.12 -21.06
C LYS A 186 5.85 -23.36 -21.64
N ILE A 187 6.73 -22.35 -21.56
CA ILE A 187 8.10 -22.42 -22.09
C ILE A 187 8.99 -23.31 -21.20
N PHE A 188 8.98 -23.07 -19.88
CA PHE A 188 9.94 -23.70 -18.96
C PHE A 188 9.43 -25.01 -18.34
N GLY A 189 8.13 -25.25 -18.32
CA GLY A 189 7.52 -26.48 -17.80
C GLY A 189 7.96 -26.77 -16.36
N ASP A 190 8.49 -27.96 -16.09
CA ASP A 190 9.00 -28.30 -14.75
C ASP A 190 10.46 -27.87 -14.51
N ASP A 191 11.15 -27.28 -15.50
CA ASP A 191 12.56 -26.88 -15.38
C ASP A 191 12.73 -25.46 -14.81
N GLY A 192 12.36 -25.31 -13.54
CA GLY A 192 12.55 -24.04 -12.81
C GLY A 192 14.01 -23.62 -12.65
N ALA A 193 14.96 -24.57 -12.79
CA ALA A 193 16.38 -24.25 -12.78
C ALA A 193 16.80 -23.55 -14.07
N ALA A 194 16.28 -23.98 -15.23
CA ALA A 194 16.50 -23.30 -16.51
C ALA A 194 15.95 -21.87 -16.48
N PHE A 195 14.72 -21.67 -16.00
CA PHE A 195 14.16 -20.33 -15.79
C PHE A 195 15.11 -19.43 -14.97
N ALA A 196 15.52 -19.91 -13.80
CA ALA A 196 16.34 -19.14 -12.88
C ALA A 196 17.74 -18.80 -13.44
N ARG A 197 18.37 -19.73 -14.17
CA ARG A 197 19.65 -19.48 -14.86
C ARG A 197 19.48 -18.48 -16.01
N THR A 198 18.44 -18.62 -16.82
CA THR A 198 18.14 -17.68 -17.91
C THR A 198 17.93 -16.28 -17.36
N ALA A 199 17.06 -16.11 -16.36
CA ALA A 199 16.86 -14.82 -15.70
C ALA A 199 18.19 -14.21 -15.17
N THR A 200 19.06 -15.04 -14.60
CA THR A 200 20.37 -14.58 -14.09
C THR A 200 21.29 -14.07 -15.20
N GLU A 201 21.41 -14.81 -16.31
CA GLU A 201 22.29 -14.41 -17.41
C GLU A 201 21.73 -13.21 -18.18
N GLU A 202 20.42 -13.15 -18.41
CA GLU A 202 19.77 -12.01 -19.07
C GLU A 202 19.85 -10.74 -18.21
N LEU A 203 19.65 -10.81 -16.89
CA LEU A 203 19.83 -9.65 -16.01
C LEU A 203 21.29 -9.19 -15.91
N SER A 204 22.24 -10.13 -15.94
CA SER A 204 23.67 -9.79 -16.01
C SER A 204 24.00 -9.05 -17.30
N TYR A 205 23.36 -9.43 -18.40
CA TYR A 205 23.52 -8.77 -19.69
C TYR A 205 22.79 -7.43 -19.77
N ALA A 206 21.58 -7.32 -19.22
CA ALA A 206 20.88 -6.05 -19.10
C ALA A 206 21.73 -5.01 -18.33
N TYR A 207 22.40 -5.44 -17.25
CA TYR A 207 23.35 -4.58 -16.53
C TYR A 207 24.49 -4.12 -17.45
N GLN A 208 25.08 -5.04 -18.24
CA GLN A 208 26.14 -4.71 -19.21
C GLN A 208 25.67 -3.67 -20.23
N VAL A 209 24.49 -3.89 -20.83
CA VAL A 209 23.92 -2.99 -21.82
C VAL A 209 23.77 -1.59 -21.26
N VAL A 210 23.30 -1.44 -20.01
CA VAL A 210 23.17 -0.10 -19.41
C VAL A 210 24.53 0.56 -19.16
N GLU A 211 25.57 -0.18 -18.74
CA GLU A 211 26.93 0.40 -18.64
C GLU A 211 27.44 0.89 -20.01
N GLU A 212 27.17 0.14 -21.08
CA GLU A 212 27.51 0.55 -22.45
C GLU A 212 26.70 1.78 -22.91
N MET A 213 25.42 1.86 -22.51
CA MET A 213 24.57 3.04 -22.75
C MET A 213 25.10 4.28 -22.02
N VAL A 214 25.55 4.14 -20.76
CA VAL A 214 26.18 5.22 -19.98
C VAL A 214 27.44 5.72 -20.68
N GLU A 215 28.32 4.82 -21.11
CA GLU A 215 29.55 5.18 -21.82
C GLU A 215 29.24 5.94 -23.12
N LYS A 216 28.28 5.46 -23.91
CA LYS A 216 27.89 6.12 -25.15
C LYS A 216 27.28 7.50 -24.89
N HIS A 217 26.33 7.62 -23.96
CA HIS A 217 25.70 8.90 -23.63
C HIS A 217 26.73 9.94 -23.15
N ASN A 218 27.71 9.55 -22.34
CA ASN A 218 28.80 10.44 -21.91
C ASN A 218 29.65 10.96 -23.07
N VAL A 219 29.90 10.10 -24.07
CA VAL A 219 30.65 10.48 -25.28
C VAL A 219 29.84 11.44 -26.16
N ASP A 220 28.58 11.12 -26.40
CA ASP A 220 27.74 11.84 -27.35
C ASP A 220 27.30 13.21 -26.80
N ASN A 221 27.06 13.31 -25.49
CA ASN A 221 26.59 14.54 -24.82
C ASN A 221 27.68 15.31 -24.05
N GLU A 222 28.94 14.88 -24.13
CA GLU A 222 30.05 15.46 -23.34
C GLU A 222 29.75 15.53 -21.82
N THR A 223 29.08 14.52 -21.28
CA THR A 223 28.74 14.37 -19.86
C THR A 223 29.68 13.40 -19.12
N ASP A 224 29.56 13.32 -17.80
CA ASP A 224 30.36 12.42 -16.93
C ASP A 224 29.42 11.74 -15.92
N TYR A 225 28.36 11.12 -16.42
CA TYR A 225 27.44 10.35 -15.60
C TYR A 225 28.02 8.98 -15.25
N ASP A 226 27.95 8.63 -13.98
CA ASP A 226 28.11 7.25 -13.55
C ASP A 226 26.80 6.48 -13.73
N PHE A 227 26.86 5.16 -13.57
CA PHE A 227 25.70 4.27 -13.67
C PHE A 227 24.50 4.76 -12.84
N LYS A 228 24.72 5.28 -11.64
CA LYS A 228 23.62 5.75 -10.77
C LYS A 228 23.00 7.04 -11.28
N ASN A 229 23.82 8.01 -11.68
CA ASN A 229 23.36 9.29 -12.17
C ASN A 229 22.62 9.13 -13.51
N TYR A 230 23.08 8.23 -14.38
CA TYR A 230 22.36 7.90 -15.61
C TYR A 230 20.95 7.37 -15.32
N PHE A 231 20.79 6.44 -14.38
CA PHE A 231 19.46 5.96 -13.98
C PHE A 231 18.56 7.07 -13.41
N LYS A 232 19.11 7.94 -12.56
CA LYS A 232 18.34 9.01 -11.92
C LYS A 232 17.95 10.13 -12.87
N THR A 233 18.78 10.40 -13.88
CA THR A 233 18.64 11.59 -14.72
C THR A 233 18.18 11.27 -16.14
N VAL A 234 18.62 10.16 -16.72
CA VAL A 234 18.25 9.77 -18.10
C VAL A 234 17.08 8.80 -18.09
N PHE A 235 17.17 7.67 -17.37
CA PHE A 235 16.05 6.72 -17.30
C PHE A 235 14.92 7.16 -16.36
N PHE A 236 15.23 7.94 -15.34
CA PHE A 236 14.31 8.27 -14.24
C PHE A 236 13.71 7.06 -13.49
N ASP A 237 14.47 5.96 -13.42
CA ASP A 237 13.98 4.71 -12.83
C ASP A 237 14.84 4.30 -11.63
N TYR A 238 14.42 4.77 -10.45
CA TYR A 238 15.13 4.53 -9.19
C TYR A 238 14.98 3.07 -8.73
N GLU A 239 13.85 2.43 -9.02
CA GLU A 239 13.57 1.08 -8.55
C GLU A 239 14.41 0.04 -9.30
N THR A 240 14.50 0.15 -10.63
CA THR A 240 15.38 -0.70 -11.44
C THR A 240 16.84 -0.49 -11.06
N LEU A 241 17.25 0.75 -10.77
CA LEU A 241 18.60 1.03 -10.25
C LEU A 241 18.87 0.28 -8.94
N VAL A 242 17.97 0.39 -7.96
CA VAL A 242 18.10 -0.33 -6.68
C VAL A 242 18.15 -1.84 -6.89
N TYR A 243 17.31 -2.36 -7.78
CA TYR A 243 17.29 -3.77 -8.13
C TYR A 243 18.62 -4.23 -8.73
N PHE A 244 19.18 -3.50 -9.71
CA PHE A 244 20.45 -3.85 -10.33
C PHE A 244 21.62 -3.81 -9.36
N LEU A 245 21.65 -2.83 -8.46
CA LEU A 245 22.69 -2.76 -7.43
C LEU A 245 22.58 -3.94 -6.43
N ALA A 246 21.35 -4.29 -6.01
CA ALA A 246 21.11 -5.45 -5.15
C ALA A 246 21.43 -6.77 -5.85
N PHE A 247 21.12 -6.89 -7.14
CA PHE A 247 21.46 -8.03 -7.99
C PHE A 247 22.97 -8.19 -8.10
N ASP A 248 23.70 -7.13 -8.46
CA ASP A 248 25.16 -7.13 -8.55
C ASP A 248 25.82 -7.55 -7.23
N GLU A 249 25.36 -7.02 -6.09
CA GLU A 249 25.83 -7.45 -4.76
C GLU A 249 25.55 -8.94 -4.49
N THR A 250 24.44 -9.46 -5.00
CA THR A 250 24.01 -10.85 -4.77
C THR A 250 24.82 -11.85 -5.60
N VAL A 251 25.01 -11.55 -6.89
CA VAL A 251 25.68 -12.44 -7.85
C VAL A 251 27.17 -12.14 -8.00
N ALA A 252 27.64 -11.02 -7.45
CA ALA A 252 28.99 -10.48 -7.58
C ALA A 252 29.44 -10.46 -9.05
N LEU A 253 28.87 -9.54 -9.85
CA LEU A 253 29.20 -9.47 -11.27
C LEU A 253 30.68 -9.10 -11.45
N ASN A 254 31.37 -9.87 -12.28
CA ASN A 254 32.66 -9.43 -12.80
C ASN A 254 32.41 -8.37 -13.87
N LYS A 255 32.62 -7.08 -13.56
CA LYS A 255 32.38 -5.95 -14.48
C LYS A 255 33.20 -5.98 -15.80
N SER A 256 34.23 -6.83 -15.90
CA SER A 256 34.98 -6.99 -17.17
C SER A 256 34.35 -7.99 -18.14
N THR A 257 33.52 -8.91 -17.64
CA THR A 257 32.89 -9.97 -18.46
C THR A 257 31.38 -10.05 -18.25
N PHE A 258 30.85 -9.26 -17.32
CA PHE A 258 29.47 -9.30 -16.83
C PHE A 258 28.98 -10.74 -16.58
N ALA A 259 29.82 -11.53 -15.92
CA ALA A 259 29.51 -12.90 -15.56
C ALA A 259 29.22 -12.96 -14.05
N ALA A 260 28.11 -13.58 -13.69
CA ALA A 260 27.76 -13.88 -12.30
C ALA A 260 28.76 -14.88 -11.71
N THR A 261 29.46 -14.49 -10.65
CA THR A 261 30.43 -15.36 -9.96
C THR A 261 29.80 -16.15 -8.82
N ASN A 262 28.65 -15.71 -8.31
CA ASN A 262 27.86 -16.36 -7.28
C ASN A 262 26.44 -16.72 -7.77
N ARG A 263 26.36 -17.64 -8.75
CA ARG A 263 25.08 -18.08 -9.35
C ARG A 263 24.14 -18.81 -8.38
N LYS A 264 24.68 -19.40 -7.31
CA LYS A 264 23.92 -20.22 -6.35
C LYS A 264 22.72 -19.46 -5.78
N ASN A 265 22.97 -18.30 -5.16
CA ASN A 265 21.96 -17.62 -4.35
C ASN A 265 20.78 -17.15 -5.20
N ILE A 266 21.08 -16.53 -6.36
CA ILE A 266 20.04 -16.02 -7.24
C ILE A 266 19.26 -17.15 -7.95
N THR A 267 19.93 -18.26 -8.28
CA THR A 267 19.26 -19.44 -8.84
C THR A 267 18.29 -20.05 -7.82
N THR A 268 18.64 -20.06 -6.54
CA THR A 268 17.70 -20.45 -5.47
C THR A 268 16.50 -19.51 -5.43
N LEU A 269 16.72 -18.19 -5.42
CA LEU A 269 15.66 -17.19 -5.30
C LEU A 269 14.65 -17.26 -6.45
N TYR A 270 15.11 -17.09 -7.71
CA TYR A 270 14.22 -17.16 -8.87
C TYR A 270 13.64 -18.56 -9.07
N GLY A 271 14.36 -19.59 -8.61
CA GLY A 271 13.85 -20.95 -8.53
C GLY A 271 12.62 -21.10 -7.66
N TYR A 272 12.59 -20.44 -6.50
CA TYR A 272 11.41 -20.42 -5.64
C TYR A 272 10.27 -19.58 -6.24
N TYR A 273 10.56 -18.38 -6.77
CA TYR A 273 9.53 -17.56 -7.43
C TYR A 273 8.84 -18.35 -8.55
N TYR A 274 9.61 -19.00 -9.41
CA TYR A 274 9.05 -19.83 -10.48
C TYR A 274 8.14 -20.95 -9.95
N GLN A 275 8.60 -21.71 -8.95
CA GLN A 275 7.82 -22.82 -8.39
C GLN A 275 6.52 -22.33 -7.74
N TYR A 276 6.57 -21.18 -7.07
CA TYR A 276 5.41 -20.58 -6.43
C TYR A 276 4.37 -20.11 -7.47
N GLU A 277 4.79 -19.30 -8.44
CA GLU A 277 3.93 -18.79 -9.53
C GLU A 277 3.38 -19.93 -10.41
N LYS A 278 4.19 -20.96 -10.69
CA LYS A 278 3.74 -22.15 -11.42
C LYS A 278 2.64 -22.88 -10.66
N ALA A 279 2.80 -23.07 -9.35
CA ALA A 279 1.81 -23.77 -8.54
C ALA A 279 0.47 -23.00 -8.48
N ASP A 280 0.51 -21.67 -8.42
CA ASP A 280 -0.70 -20.83 -8.54
C ASP A 280 -1.35 -20.97 -9.93
N TYR A 281 -0.57 -20.79 -11.00
CA TYR A 281 -1.08 -20.92 -12.36
C TYR A 281 -1.76 -22.27 -12.62
N GLU A 282 -1.14 -23.38 -12.21
CA GLU A 282 -1.61 -24.75 -12.44
C GLU A 282 -2.77 -25.17 -11.53
N CYS A 283 -3.06 -24.43 -10.45
CA CYS A 283 -4.08 -24.85 -9.49
C CYS A 283 -5.52 -24.78 -10.06
N MET A 284 -5.74 -23.92 -11.05
CA MET A 284 -7.01 -23.69 -11.74
C MET A 284 -6.83 -23.60 -13.25
N THR A 285 -7.88 -23.93 -14.01
CA THR A 285 -7.95 -23.59 -15.44
C THR A 285 -8.27 -22.11 -15.64
N ASP A 286 -7.98 -21.54 -16.81
CA ASP A 286 -8.27 -20.12 -17.08
C ASP A 286 -9.76 -19.78 -16.96
N ALA A 287 -10.65 -20.71 -17.32
CA ALA A 287 -12.09 -20.54 -17.14
C ALA A 287 -12.49 -20.49 -15.65
N GLN A 288 -11.88 -21.35 -14.83
CA GLN A 288 -12.11 -21.35 -13.38
C GLN A 288 -11.54 -20.10 -12.72
N TYR A 289 -10.36 -19.64 -13.14
CA TYR A 289 -9.74 -18.43 -12.61
C TYR A 289 -10.57 -17.17 -12.95
N LYS A 290 -11.08 -17.07 -14.19
CA LYS A 290 -12.01 -15.99 -14.57
C LYS A 290 -13.29 -16.00 -13.73
N GLU A 291 -13.86 -17.17 -13.47
CA GLU A 291 -15.03 -17.29 -12.58
C GLU A 291 -14.69 -16.94 -11.13
N TYR A 292 -13.52 -17.37 -10.65
CA TYR A 292 -13.01 -17.06 -9.31
C TYR A 292 -12.88 -15.55 -9.09
N LEU A 293 -12.23 -14.83 -10.00
CA LEU A 293 -12.08 -13.36 -9.93
C LEU A 293 -13.43 -12.65 -9.92
N LYS A 294 -14.34 -13.03 -10.83
CA LYS A 294 -15.69 -12.47 -10.86
C LYS A 294 -16.46 -12.70 -9.56
N LEU A 295 -16.23 -13.84 -8.90
CA LEU A 295 -16.85 -14.13 -7.62
C LEU A 295 -16.16 -13.36 -6.48
N SER A 296 -14.84 -13.15 -6.51
CA SER A 296 -14.14 -12.42 -5.44
C SER A 296 -14.61 -10.97 -5.32
N THR A 297 -14.84 -10.29 -6.44
CA THR A 297 -15.30 -8.88 -6.52
C THR A 297 -16.79 -8.71 -6.23
N LYS A 298 -17.57 -9.79 -6.28
CA LYS A 298 -19.03 -9.71 -6.08
C LYS A 298 -19.38 -9.48 -4.60
N ASP A 299 -19.98 -8.33 -4.28
CA ASP A 299 -20.53 -8.04 -2.95
C ASP A 299 -21.47 -9.14 -2.46
N GLU A 300 -22.60 -9.35 -3.15
CA GLU A 300 -23.63 -10.29 -2.71
C GLU A 300 -23.61 -11.59 -3.51
N LYS A 301 -23.47 -12.71 -2.80
CA LYS A 301 -23.45 -14.04 -3.40
C LYS A 301 -24.73 -14.82 -3.06
N THR A 302 -25.26 -15.56 -4.03
CA THR A 302 -26.20 -16.65 -3.73
C THR A 302 -25.46 -17.77 -2.99
N ASP A 303 -26.18 -18.64 -2.29
CA ASP A 303 -25.55 -19.75 -1.56
C ASP A 303 -24.71 -20.65 -2.49
N ALA A 304 -25.16 -20.87 -3.73
CA ALA A 304 -24.40 -21.63 -4.72
C ALA A 304 -23.10 -20.91 -5.14
N GLU A 305 -23.15 -19.60 -5.33
CA GLU A 305 -21.97 -18.78 -5.65
C GLU A 305 -20.99 -18.71 -4.47
N ALA A 306 -21.48 -18.59 -3.23
CA ALA A 306 -20.65 -18.58 -2.03
C ALA A 306 -19.91 -19.91 -1.82
N LEU A 307 -20.62 -21.03 -1.99
CA LEU A 307 -20.02 -22.37 -1.94
C LEU A 307 -18.99 -22.54 -3.06
N LYS A 308 -19.29 -22.06 -4.27
CA LYS A 308 -18.38 -22.13 -5.41
C LYS A 308 -17.11 -21.31 -5.20
N TYR A 309 -17.25 -20.08 -4.73
CA TYR A 309 -16.14 -19.21 -4.38
C TYR A 309 -15.26 -19.85 -3.30
N THR A 310 -15.88 -20.37 -2.23
CA THR A 310 -15.15 -21.07 -1.16
C THR A 310 -14.46 -22.33 -1.68
N GLU A 311 -15.04 -23.07 -2.62
CA GLU A 311 -14.37 -24.21 -3.27
C GLU A 311 -13.10 -23.77 -4.01
N TYR A 312 -13.13 -22.62 -4.69
CA TYR A 312 -11.96 -22.04 -5.35
C TYR A 312 -10.88 -21.61 -4.35
N ASP A 313 -11.23 -20.83 -3.31
CA ASP A 313 -10.29 -20.44 -2.23
C ASP A 313 -9.59 -21.65 -1.60
N ARG A 314 -10.39 -22.68 -1.29
CA ARG A 314 -9.88 -23.93 -0.72
C ARG A 314 -8.96 -24.66 -1.67
N THR A 315 -9.30 -24.70 -2.95
CA THR A 315 -8.47 -25.33 -3.99
C THR A 315 -7.14 -24.60 -4.12
N HIS A 316 -7.20 -23.27 -4.17
CA HIS A 316 -6.04 -22.40 -4.24
C HIS A 316 -5.11 -22.65 -3.04
N TYR A 317 -5.65 -22.54 -1.82
CA TYR A 317 -4.89 -22.77 -0.59
C TYR A 317 -4.24 -24.15 -0.56
N ALA A 318 -5.00 -25.20 -0.85
CA ALA A 318 -4.52 -26.58 -0.75
C ALA A 318 -3.50 -26.96 -1.83
N LYS A 319 -3.55 -26.34 -3.02
CA LYS A 319 -2.74 -26.76 -4.18
C LYS A 319 -1.58 -25.82 -4.53
N ALA A 320 -1.67 -24.54 -4.20
CA ALA A 320 -0.63 -23.57 -4.52
C ALA A 320 0.08 -23.00 -3.29
N TYR A 321 -0.61 -22.90 -2.14
CA TYR A 321 -0.07 -22.17 -0.98
C TYR A 321 0.24 -23.03 0.25
N ARG A 322 -0.30 -24.24 0.41
CA ARG A 322 -0.14 -24.94 1.69
C ARG A 322 1.19 -25.68 1.85
N TYR A 323 2.32 -24.99 1.74
CA TYR A 323 3.65 -25.53 2.06
C TYR A 323 3.89 -25.64 3.57
N SER A 324 4.93 -26.39 3.96
CA SER A 324 5.36 -26.49 5.36
C SER A 324 5.92 -25.14 5.86
N SER A 325 5.83 -24.88 7.17
CA SER A 325 6.42 -23.64 7.73
C SER A 325 7.93 -23.55 7.48
N LYS A 326 8.63 -24.70 7.43
CA LYS A 326 10.06 -24.79 7.09
C LYS A 326 10.35 -24.52 5.62
N CYS A 327 9.42 -24.87 4.72
CA CYS A 327 9.51 -24.48 3.32
C CYS A 327 9.39 -22.97 3.19
N TYR A 328 8.37 -22.37 3.82
CA TYR A 328 8.18 -20.93 3.84
C TYR A 328 9.36 -20.19 4.47
N GLU A 329 9.89 -20.67 5.59
CA GLU A 329 11.07 -20.08 6.22
C GLU A 329 12.28 -20.06 5.28
N ARG A 330 12.54 -21.16 4.54
CA ARG A 330 13.62 -21.20 3.54
C ARG A 330 13.37 -20.25 2.37
N TYR A 331 12.17 -20.26 1.81
CA TYR A 331 11.80 -19.38 0.70
C TYR A 331 11.96 -17.90 1.09
N TYR A 332 11.29 -17.50 2.17
CA TYR A 332 11.32 -16.11 2.61
C TYR A 332 12.68 -15.67 3.16
N THR A 333 13.52 -16.58 3.64
CA THR A 333 14.91 -16.25 3.98
C THR A 333 15.66 -15.73 2.76
N GLU A 334 15.55 -16.41 1.62
CA GLU A 334 16.21 -15.97 0.38
C GLU A 334 15.59 -14.65 -0.14
N HIS A 335 14.26 -14.55 -0.13
CA HIS A 335 13.54 -13.34 -0.52
C HIS A 335 13.95 -12.14 0.34
N PHE A 336 13.87 -12.23 1.66
CA PHE A 336 14.18 -11.12 2.54
C PHE A 336 15.67 -10.79 2.62
N GLN A 337 16.57 -11.74 2.36
CA GLN A 337 17.99 -11.42 2.17
C GLN A 337 18.21 -10.56 0.93
N PHE A 338 17.51 -10.84 -0.18
CA PHE A 338 17.58 -10.00 -1.38
C PHE A 338 16.92 -8.64 -1.14
N GLN A 339 15.72 -8.62 -0.54
CA GLN A 339 15.02 -7.40 -0.15
C GLN A 339 15.87 -6.51 0.78
N ALA A 340 16.59 -7.09 1.74
CA ALA A 340 17.48 -6.34 2.63
C ALA A 340 18.62 -5.62 1.89
N ARG A 341 19.07 -6.17 0.74
CA ARG A 341 20.04 -5.50 -0.13
C ARG A 341 19.39 -4.35 -0.90
N GLN A 342 18.16 -4.53 -1.39
CA GLN A 342 17.40 -3.42 -1.99
C GLN A 342 17.18 -2.29 -0.99
N GLU A 343 16.69 -2.60 0.21
CA GLU A 343 16.49 -1.65 1.31
C GLU A 343 17.80 -0.94 1.72
N LYS A 344 18.96 -1.60 1.57
CA LYS A 344 20.26 -0.97 1.80
C LYS A 344 20.57 0.08 0.73
N TYR A 345 20.28 -0.22 -0.54
CA TYR A 345 20.49 0.73 -1.64
C TYR A 345 19.46 1.85 -1.65
N ASP A 346 18.19 1.58 -1.34
CA ASP A 346 17.12 2.58 -1.15
C ASP A 346 17.61 3.75 -0.30
N LYS A 347 18.22 3.44 0.86
CA LYS A 347 18.74 4.44 1.82
C LYS A 347 19.71 5.44 1.22
N THR A 348 20.36 5.11 0.10
CA THR A 348 21.48 5.85 -0.49
C THR A 348 21.25 6.28 -1.93
N VAL A 349 20.36 5.61 -2.67
CA VAL A 349 20.05 5.91 -4.07
C VAL A 349 19.08 7.08 -4.14
N TYR A 350 18.05 7.10 -3.30
CA TYR A 350 17.08 8.20 -3.26
C TYR A 350 17.71 9.42 -2.58
N THR A 351 18.47 10.18 -3.36
CA THR A 351 19.11 11.44 -3.00
C THR A 351 18.41 12.57 -3.75
N GLY A 352 18.17 13.68 -3.07
CA GLY A 352 17.42 14.79 -3.66
C GLY A 352 16.47 15.39 -2.61
N GLY A 353 15.47 16.15 -3.06
CA GLY A 353 14.38 16.64 -2.22
C GLY A 353 14.37 18.15 -2.00
N SER A 354 13.34 18.65 -1.31
CA SER A 354 13.17 20.09 -1.13
C SER A 354 14.26 20.70 -0.26
N VAL A 355 14.54 21.97 -0.53
CA VAL A 355 15.40 22.81 0.29
C VAL A 355 14.56 23.47 1.39
N ILE A 356 14.67 23.01 2.63
CA ILE A 356 14.09 23.70 3.79
C ILE A 356 15.20 24.47 4.50
N SER A 357 15.01 25.78 4.64
CA SER A 357 15.98 26.67 5.31
C SER A 357 17.41 26.57 4.73
N GLY A 358 17.52 26.38 3.41
CA GLY A 358 18.82 26.29 2.72
C GLY A 358 19.53 24.93 2.81
N LYS A 359 18.86 23.88 3.31
CA LYS A 359 19.38 22.51 3.33
C LYS A 359 18.42 21.55 2.64
N GLU A 360 18.97 20.71 1.78
CA GLU A 360 18.26 19.61 1.13
C GLU A 360 18.03 18.47 2.14
N ILE A 361 16.78 17.98 2.23
CA ILE A 361 16.35 17.03 3.27
C ILE A 361 17.02 15.66 3.10
N TYR A 362 17.25 15.20 1.86
CA TYR A 362 17.86 13.89 1.56
C TYR A 362 19.16 13.99 0.76
N ALA A 363 19.99 15.00 1.06
CA ALA A 363 21.27 15.22 0.38
C ALA A 363 22.21 13.99 0.37
N ASN A 364 22.10 13.10 1.37
CA ASN A 364 22.91 11.88 1.49
C ASN A 364 22.07 10.59 1.42
N GLY A 365 20.84 10.68 0.90
CA GLY A 365 19.90 9.56 0.82
C GLY A 365 18.77 9.64 1.86
N ILE A 366 17.68 8.90 1.63
CA ILE A 366 16.51 8.86 2.53
C ILE A 366 16.79 8.23 3.92
N GLY A 367 17.90 7.48 4.06
CA GLY A 367 18.28 6.84 5.30
C GLY A 367 17.26 5.82 5.82
N ASN A 368 17.33 5.50 7.12
CA ASN A 368 16.39 4.54 7.73
C ASN A 368 14.98 5.15 7.84
N ALA A 369 13.96 4.28 7.88
CA ALA A 369 12.57 4.66 8.10
C ALA A 369 12.42 5.58 9.33
N ILE A 370 12.93 5.13 10.47
CA ILE A 370 12.91 5.87 11.74
C ILE A 370 14.33 6.34 12.07
N VAL A 371 14.48 7.64 12.34
CA VAL A 371 15.79 8.25 12.64
C VAL A 371 16.40 7.62 13.89
N GLY A 372 17.67 7.20 13.81
CA GLY A 372 18.39 6.55 14.91
C GLY A 372 18.03 5.08 15.14
N ASN A 373 17.12 4.50 14.36
CA ASN A 373 16.74 3.10 14.43
C ASN A 373 17.19 2.37 13.15
N SER A 374 17.73 1.14 13.28
CA SER A 374 18.20 0.34 12.15
C SER A 374 17.20 -0.72 11.66
N ILE A 375 15.99 -0.76 12.23
CA ILE A 375 14.94 -1.69 11.82
C ILE A 375 14.56 -1.46 10.35
N THR A 376 14.37 -2.57 9.64
CA THR A 376 13.90 -2.59 8.25
C THR A 376 12.71 -3.54 8.10
N TYR A 377 11.93 -3.38 7.02
CA TYR A 377 10.78 -4.23 6.73
C TYR A 377 11.21 -5.71 6.65
N SER A 378 12.23 -6.02 5.85
CA SER A 378 12.77 -7.37 5.73
C SER A 378 13.19 -7.97 7.08
N SER A 379 13.77 -7.17 7.98
CA SER A 379 14.19 -7.63 9.31
C SER A 379 13.02 -7.95 10.25
N GLU A 380 11.93 -7.18 10.19
CA GLU A 380 10.73 -7.40 11.00
C GLU A 380 9.96 -8.63 10.49
N MET A 381 9.78 -8.74 9.16
CA MET A 381 9.11 -9.87 8.56
C MET A 381 9.85 -11.19 8.81
N MET A 382 11.18 -11.20 8.72
CA MET A 382 11.99 -12.37 9.09
C MET A 382 11.81 -12.80 10.55
N GLN A 383 11.79 -11.84 11.48
CA GLN A 383 11.53 -12.14 12.89
C GLN A 383 10.11 -12.66 13.11
N GLY A 384 9.12 -12.06 12.44
CA GLY A 384 7.73 -12.51 12.47
C GLY A 384 7.60 -13.96 12.01
N LEU A 385 8.20 -14.28 10.85
CA LEU A 385 8.21 -15.62 10.29
C LEU A 385 8.76 -16.67 11.26
N GLN A 386 9.94 -16.41 11.83
CA GLN A 386 10.61 -17.31 12.76
C GLN A 386 9.77 -17.58 14.02
N VAL A 387 8.99 -16.59 14.47
CA VAL A 387 8.24 -16.69 15.72
C VAL A 387 6.82 -17.25 15.52
N GLY A 388 6.14 -16.93 14.42
CA GLY A 388 4.70 -17.15 14.31
C GLY A 388 4.19 -17.82 13.04
N MET A 389 4.98 -17.98 11.97
CA MET A 389 4.48 -18.55 10.70
C MET A 389 3.86 -19.94 10.87
N ALA A 390 4.50 -20.82 11.65
CA ALA A 390 3.97 -22.16 11.92
C ALA A 390 2.61 -22.12 12.63
N ALA A 391 2.39 -21.16 13.53
CA ALA A 391 1.13 -20.99 14.23
C ALA A 391 0.05 -20.37 13.33
N THR A 392 0.42 -19.38 12.51
CA THR A 392 -0.47 -18.79 11.50
C THR A 392 -0.99 -19.84 10.53
N LEU A 393 -0.11 -20.71 10.01
CA LEU A 393 -0.53 -21.81 9.11
C LEU A 393 -1.49 -22.78 9.79
N LYS A 394 -1.27 -23.12 11.07
CA LYS A 394 -2.23 -23.97 11.82
C LYS A 394 -3.59 -23.31 11.96
N ILE A 395 -3.63 -22.00 12.22
CA ILE A 395 -4.90 -21.25 12.30
C ILE A 395 -5.60 -21.25 10.94
N SER A 396 -4.86 -21.04 9.85
CA SER A 396 -5.38 -21.15 8.49
C SER A 396 -5.91 -22.56 8.19
N ASP A 397 -5.26 -23.63 8.65
CA ASP A 397 -5.76 -25.01 8.50
C ASP A 397 -7.11 -25.21 9.22
N VAL A 398 -7.28 -24.63 10.40
CA VAL A 398 -8.54 -24.70 11.15
C VAL A 398 -9.64 -23.86 10.49
N ASN A 399 -9.31 -22.70 9.93
CA ASN A 399 -10.24 -21.91 9.13
C ASN A 399 -10.63 -22.64 7.83
N TYR A 400 -9.68 -23.35 7.22
CA TYR A 400 -9.95 -24.25 6.10
C TYR A 400 -10.91 -25.36 6.55
N GLU A 401 -10.75 -25.97 7.70
CA GLU A 401 -11.71 -26.96 8.20
C GLU A 401 -13.11 -26.35 8.41
N TYR A 402 -13.20 -25.19 9.07
CA TYR A 402 -14.47 -24.51 9.37
C TYR A 402 -15.27 -24.16 8.10
N THR A 403 -14.59 -23.64 7.08
CA THR A 403 -15.16 -23.29 5.77
C THR A 403 -15.41 -24.51 4.88
N GLY A 404 -14.99 -25.71 5.31
CA GLY A 404 -15.25 -26.97 4.61
C GLY A 404 -16.63 -27.55 4.87
N VAL A 405 -17.39 -26.92 5.76
CA VAL A 405 -18.76 -27.29 6.08
C VAL A 405 -19.68 -26.33 5.35
N ASP A 406 -20.35 -26.81 4.29
CA ASP A 406 -21.28 -26.01 3.47
C ASP A 406 -22.27 -25.21 4.32
N ALA A 407 -22.81 -25.82 5.38
CA ALA A 407 -23.77 -25.17 6.27
C ALA A 407 -23.19 -23.92 6.97
N ASN A 408 -21.89 -23.91 7.29
CA ASN A 408 -21.21 -22.73 7.84
C ASN A 408 -21.09 -21.64 6.78
N VAL A 409 -20.66 -22.01 5.56
CA VAL A 409 -20.52 -21.07 4.43
C VAL A 409 -21.86 -20.43 4.09
N THR A 410 -22.93 -21.22 3.91
CA THR A 410 -24.27 -20.68 3.61
C THR A 410 -24.83 -19.82 4.73
N ARG A 411 -24.52 -20.15 5.99
CA ARG A 411 -24.96 -19.37 7.15
C ARG A 411 -24.25 -18.02 7.22
N TYR A 412 -22.94 -18.02 7.01
CA TYR A 412 -22.14 -16.79 6.92
C TYR A 412 -22.62 -15.91 5.77
N ASN A 413 -22.75 -16.47 4.56
CA ASN A 413 -23.23 -15.77 3.38
C ASN A 413 -24.59 -15.11 3.61
N LYS A 414 -25.54 -15.85 4.19
CA LYS A 414 -26.85 -15.32 4.54
C LYS A 414 -26.77 -14.11 5.48
N TYR A 415 -25.99 -14.20 6.56
CA TYR A 415 -25.88 -13.10 7.52
C TYR A 415 -25.11 -11.90 6.95
N TYR A 416 -24.13 -12.15 6.09
CA TYR A 416 -23.45 -11.10 5.34
C TYR A 416 -24.42 -10.36 4.40
N ASN A 417 -25.21 -11.07 3.59
CA ASN A 417 -26.22 -10.44 2.72
C ASN A 417 -27.30 -9.70 3.53
N ASP A 418 -27.75 -10.25 4.66
CA ASP A 418 -28.66 -9.54 5.58
C ASP A 418 -28.00 -8.24 6.10
N TYR A 419 -26.71 -8.29 6.46
CA TYR A 419 -25.94 -7.13 6.90
C TYR A 419 -25.82 -6.08 5.79
N GLN A 420 -25.49 -6.46 4.56
CA GLN A 420 -25.40 -5.51 3.44
C GLN A 420 -26.75 -4.84 3.15
N ASN A 421 -27.84 -5.61 3.20
CA ASN A 421 -29.21 -5.11 2.99
C ASN A 421 -29.86 -4.48 4.23
N ARG A 422 -29.08 -4.04 5.22
CA ARG A 422 -29.62 -3.43 6.45
C ARG A 422 -29.94 -1.95 6.23
N SER A 423 -31.04 -1.49 6.81
CA SER A 423 -31.30 -0.07 6.98
C SER A 423 -30.68 0.46 8.29
N SER A 424 -30.65 1.79 8.45
CA SER A 424 -30.27 2.43 9.71
C SER A 424 -31.33 2.31 10.82
N ALA A 425 -32.48 1.69 10.54
CA ALA A 425 -33.57 1.55 11.50
C ALA A 425 -33.19 0.62 12.66
N VAL A 426 -33.68 0.94 13.87
CA VAL A 426 -33.47 0.12 15.08
C VAL A 426 -33.83 -1.35 14.83
N ALA A 427 -34.90 -1.63 14.08
CA ALA A 427 -35.36 -2.98 13.78
C ALA A 427 -34.31 -3.84 13.06
N ASP A 428 -33.43 -3.23 12.26
CA ASP A 428 -32.41 -3.90 11.45
C ASP A 428 -31.07 -4.09 12.17
N LYS A 429 -30.90 -3.54 13.37
CA LYS A 429 -29.67 -3.70 14.16
C LYS A 429 -29.37 -5.15 14.55
N ILE A 430 -30.39 -6.00 14.62
CA ILE A 430 -30.20 -7.44 14.83
C ILE A 430 -29.42 -8.11 13.69
N LYS A 431 -29.48 -7.57 12.46
CA LYS A 431 -28.74 -8.11 11.32
C LYS A 431 -27.23 -7.94 11.51
N ILE A 432 -26.80 -6.80 12.08
CA ILE A 432 -25.40 -6.55 12.48
C ILE A 432 -24.95 -7.62 13.49
N VAL A 433 -25.74 -7.81 14.56
CA VAL A 433 -25.41 -8.77 15.61
C VAL A 433 -25.36 -10.20 15.09
N ARG A 434 -26.22 -10.61 14.15
CA ARG A 434 -26.16 -11.95 13.55
C ARG A 434 -24.85 -12.18 12.81
N TYR A 435 -24.43 -11.20 12.02
CA TYR A 435 -23.17 -11.26 11.28
C TYR A 435 -21.96 -11.30 12.21
N GLU A 436 -21.86 -10.35 13.16
CA GLU A 436 -20.77 -10.29 14.14
C GLU A 436 -20.74 -11.54 15.05
N LYS A 437 -21.90 -12.09 15.40
CA LYS A 437 -22.00 -13.34 16.17
C LYS A 437 -21.51 -14.54 15.37
N GLU A 438 -21.73 -14.60 14.06
CA GLU A 438 -21.17 -15.66 13.21
C GLU A 438 -19.66 -15.53 13.08
N GLN A 439 -19.14 -14.32 12.91
CA GLN A 439 -17.69 -14.05 12.93
C GLN A 439 -17.07 -14.50 14.26
N LEU A 440 -17.69 -14.12 15.39
CA LEU A 440 -17.27 -14.55 16.72
C LEU A 440 -17.34 -16.08 16.89
N SER A 441 -18.32 -16.74 16.28
CA SER A 441 -18.46 -18.21 16.32
C SER A 441 -17.32 -18.91 15.58
N SER A 442 -16.91 -18.39 14.42
CA SER A 442 -15.74 -18.87 13.69
C SER A 442 -14.46 -18.69 14.51
N GLN A 443 -14.24 -17.51 15.11
CA GLN A 443 -13.08 -17.29 15.97
C GLN A 443 -13.09 -18.17 17.22
N TYR A 444 -14.26 -18.40 17.81
CA TYR A 444 -14.42 -19.29 18.96
C TYR A 444 -14.11 -20.75 18.58
N TYR A 445 -14.50 -21.19 17.38
CA TYR A 445 -14.11 -22.49 16.83
C TYR A 445 -12.59 -22.63 16.79
N THR A 446 -11.89 -21.66 16.20
CA THR A 446 -10.42 -21.64 16.12
C THR A 446 -9.75 -21.67 17.50
N ILE A 447 -10.21 -20.84 18.44
CA ILE A 447 -9.65 -20.80 19.80
C ILE A 447 -10.00 -22.06 20.59
N THR A 448 -11.06 -22.79 20.28
CA THR A 448 -11.39 -24.05 21.00
C THR A 448 -10.93 -25.31 20.28
N HIS A 449 -10.40 -25.19 19.07
CA HIS A 449 -9.94 -26.32 18.28
C HIS A 449 -8.83 -27.11 19.01
N GLU A 450 -8.91 -28.44 18.96
CA GLU A 450 -8.04 -29.34 19.72
C GLU A 450 -6.56 -29.27 19.32
N THR A 451 -6.29 -28.87 18.08
CA THR A 451 -4.92 -28.74 17.54
C THR A 451 -4.25 -27.40 17.86
N ILE A 452 -5.01 -26.44 18.40
CA ILE A 452 -4.52 -25.09 18.70
C ILE A 452 -4.18 -24.99 20.19
N SER A 453 -3.01 -24.49 20.53
CA SER A 453 -2.62 -24.18 21.91
C SER A 453 -2.67 -22.67 22.19
N SER A 454 -2.63 -22.25 23.46
CA SER A 454 -2.47 -20.82 23.79
C SER A 454 -1.16 -20.26 23.25
N ALA A 455 -0.11 -21.09 23.20
CA ALA A 455 1.18 -20.72 22.61
C ALA A 455 1.07 -20.46 21.10
N ASP A 456 0.29 -21.25 20.36
CA ASP A 456 0.05 -21.00 18.94
C ASP A 456 -0.65 -19.64 18.74
N LEU A 457 -1.69 -19.33 19.51
CA LEU A 457 -2.39 -18.04 19.44
C LEU A 457 -1.47 -16.86 19.78
N SER A 458 -0.65 -16.98 20.83
CA SER A 458 0.35 -15.97 21.19
C SER A 458 1.42 -15.79 20.11
N ASN A 459 1.86 -16.86 19.46
CA ASN A 459 2.87 -16.79 18.40
C ASN A 459 2.29 -16.22 17.09
N ALA A 460 1.04 -16.54 16.76
CA ALA A 460 0.33 -15.89 15.66
C ALA A 460 0.15 -14.39 15.91
N LEU A 461 -0.20 -13.98 17.13
CA LEU A 461 -0.26 -12.56 17.50
C LEU A 461 1.12 -11.86 17.34
N LYS A 462 2.21 -12.52 17.73
CA LYS A 462 3.57 -11.97 17.52
C LYS A 462 3.91 -11.80 16.04
N TYR A 463 3.47 -12.72 15.18
CA TYR A 463 3.58 -12.53 13.73
C TYR A 463 2.85 -11.27 13.28
N GLN A 464 1.61 -11.06 13.73
CA GLN A 464 0.83 -9.86 13.40
C GLN A 464 1.46 -8.57 13.93
N ILE A 465 2.02 -8.57 15.14
CA ILE A 465 2.75 -7.42 15.70
C ILE A 465 3.97 -7.07 14.83
N LYS A 466 4.70 -8.08 14.34
CA LYS A 466 5.85 -7.88 13.45
C LYS A 466 5.44 -7.47 12.04
N SER A 467 4.33 -7.99 11.53
CA SER A 467 3.73 -7.55 10.26
C SER A 467 3.35 -6.07 10.32
N TYR A 468 2.59 -5.67 11.36
CA TYR A 468 2.26 -4.26 11.64
C TYR A 468 3.51 -3.37 11.62
N SER A 469 4.55 -3.77 12.34
CA SER A 469 5.80 -3.03 12.40
C SER A 469 6.46 -2.93 11.02
N GLY A 470 6.52 -4.05 10.28
CA GLY A 470 7.03 -4.11 8.92
C GLY A 470 6.27 -3.18 7.97
N ASP A 471 4.95 -3.24 7.95
CA ASP A 471 4.11 -2.47 7.02
C ASP A 471 4.29 -0.96 7.21
N TYR A 472 4.33 -0.48 8.46
CA TYR A 472 4.63 0.92 8.76
C TYR A 472 6.05 1.31 8.35
N ILE A 473 7.05 0.46 8.56
CA ILE A 473 8.44 0.72 8.15
C ILE A 473 8.54 0.80 6.62
N ARG A 474 7.85 -0.10 5.90
CA ARG A 474 7.76 -0.08 4.43
C ARG A 474 7.09 1.20 3.95
N ALA A 475 5.95 1.57 4.53
CA ALA A 475 5.20 2.76 4.17
C ALA A 475 6.02 4.05 4.37
N ILE A 476 6.66 4.20 5.54
CA ILE A 476 7.52 5.35 5.82
C ILE A 476 8.66 5.47 4.80
N GLN A 477 9.26 4.35 4.38
CA GLN A 477 10.27 4.38 3.33
C GLN A 477 9.68 4.74 1.98
N SER A 478 8.50 4.21 1.62
CA SER A 478 7.80 4.53 0.37
C SER A 478 7.55 6.03 0.26
N TYR A 479 6.96 6.66 1.27
CA TYR A 479 6.70 8.11 1.28
C TYR A 479 7.99 8.96 1.18
N LYS A 480 9.11 8.47 1.72
CA LYS A 480 10.42 9.15 1.55
C LYS A 480 10.96 9.02 0.14
N LYS A 481 10.82 7.84 -0.48
CA LYS A 481 11.22 7.60 -1.87
C LYS A 481 10.41 8.50 -2.81
N GLU A 482 9.10 8.53 -2.60
CA GLU A 482 8.16 9.32 -3.38
C GLU A 482 8.42 10.83 -3.24
N ASP A 483 8.71 11.34 -2.03
CA ASP A 483 9.13 12.75 -1.87
C ASP A 483 10.38 13.06 -2.69
N VAL A 484 11.34 12.14 -2.81
CA VAL A 484 12.52 12.36 -3.69
C VAL A 484 12.11 12.38 -5.16
N ILE A 485 11.34 11.39 -5.63
CA ILE A 485 10.89 11.30 -7.03
C ILE A 485 10.13 12.56 -7.45
N LEU A 486 9.08 12.92 -6.71
CA LEU A 486 8.24 14.08 -6.99
C LEU A 486 9.05 15.39 -7.01
N ASN A 487 10.06 15.54 -6.14
CA ASN A 487 10.92 16.72 -6.16
C ASN A 487 11.83 16.76 -7.39
N GLU A 488 12.28 15.62 -7.91
CA GLU A 488 13.05 15.58 -9.16
C GLU A 488 12.14 15.81 -10.38
N GLU A 489 10.91 15.30 -10.39
CA GLU A 489 9.90 15.63 -11.41
C GLU A 489 9.63 17.14 -11.45
N LEU A 490 9.43 17.77 -10.29
CA LEU A 490 9.28 19.24 -10.23
C LEU A 490 10.48 19.99 -10.80
N LYS A 491 11.71 19.50 -10.60
CA LYS A 491 12.91 20.13 -11.17
C LYS A 491 12.92 20.01 -12.70
N ARG A 492 12.45 18.89 -13.25
CA ARG A 492 12.30 18.68 -14.70
C ARG A 492 11.22 19.57 -15.29
N LEU A 493 10.02 19.58 -14.72
CA LEU A 493 8.93 20.48 -15.13
C LEU A 493 9.39 21.95 -15.11
N ALA A 494 10.16 22.35 -14.09
CA ALA A 494 10.75 23.68 -14.03
C ALA A 494 11.77 23.96 -15.15
N ALA A 495 12.57 22.97 -15.54
CA ALA A 495 13.52 23.07 -16.65
C ALA A 495 12.79 23.22 -18.00
N ASP A 496 11.61 22.60 -18.13
CA ASP A 496 10.72 22.73 -19.28
C ASP A 496 9.90 24.04 -19.29
N GLY A 497 10.09 24.87 -18.26
CA GLY A 497 9.51 26.20 -18.15
C GLY A 497 8.15 26.25 -17.47
N LEU A 498 7.63 25.12 -16.97
CA LEU A 498 6.48 25.09 -16.08
C LEU A 498 6.84 25.67 -14.72
N LYS A 499 5.85 26.20 -14.02
CA LYS A 499 6.02 26.85 -12.72
C LYS A 499 4.73 26.78 -11.90
N ALA A 500 4.85 27.14 -10.63
CA ALA A 500 3.70 27.26 -9.74
C ALA A 500 2.59 28.14 -10.34
N GLY A 501 1.37 27.61 -10.37
CA GLY A 501 0.21 28.10 -11.10
C GLY A 501 -0.13 27.32 -12.37
N ASP A 502 0.78 26.47 -12.87
CA ASP A 502 0.51 25.48 -13.91
C ASP A 502 -0.02 24.19 -13.25
N ALA A 503 -1.06 23.57 -13.82
CA ALA A 503 -1.83 22.51 -13.17
C ALA A 503 -0.97 21.31 -12.75
N GLU A 504 -0.14 20.80 -13.65
CA GLU A 504 0.76 19.66 -13.43
C GLU A 504 1.84 19.96 -12.39
N TYR A 505 2.40 21.18 -12.40
CA TYR A 505 3.39 21.61 -11.41
C TYR A 505 2.76 21.73 -10.01
N ASP A 506 1.53 22.25 -9.94
CA ASP A 506 0.80 22.43 -8.68
C ASP A 506 0.34 21.09 -8.08
N GLU A 507 -0.03 20.10 -8.92
CA GLU A 507 -0.36 18.74 -8.50
C GLU A 507 0.81 18.06 -7.78
N LYS A 508 1.99 18.06 -8.40
CA LYS A 508 3.21 17.49 -7.79
C LYS A 508 3.61 18.20 -6.48
N LEU A 509 3.41 19.53 -6.40
CA LEU A 509 3.61 20.27 -5.16
C LEU A 509 2.63 19.87 -4.05
N GLU A 510 1.38 19.57 -4.39
CA GLU A 510 0.36 19.11 -3.46
C GLU A 510 0.71 17.72 -2.92
N GLU A 511 1.07 16.77 -3.80
CA GLU A 511 1.48 15.41 -3.44
C GLU A 511 2.67 15.41 -2.46
N ILE A 512 3.71 16.21 -2.75
CA ILE A 512 4.84 16.43 -1.82
C ILE A 512 4.35 16.94 -0.46
N GLY A 513 3.39 17.85 -0.45
CA GLY A 513 2.76 18.35 0.77
C GLY A 513 2.07 17.23 1.55
N ARG A 514 1.36 16.33 0.87
CA ARG A 514 0.59 15.22 1.47
C ARG A 514 1.56 14.22 2.11
N ASN A 515 2.60 13.85 1.37
CA ASN A 515 3.63 12.90 1.81
C ASN A 515 4.33 13.39 3.07
N ARG A 516 4.69 14.68 3.11
CA ARG A 516 5.34 15.29 4.29
C ARG A 516 4.45 15.37 5.51
N ALA A 517 3.15 15.55 5.33
CA ALA A 517 2.22 15.57 6.44
C ALA A 517 1.94 14.16 6.99
N MET A 518 1.99 13.14 6.13
CA MET A 518 1.76 11.74 6.52
C MET A 518 2.97 11.10 7.24
N LEU A 519 4.19 11.43 6.82
CA LEU A 519 5.41 10.86 7.41
C LEU A 519 5.50 10.96 8.95
N PRO A 520 5.24 12.12 9.59
CA PRO A 520 5.18 12.22 11.06
C PRO A 520 4.11 11.33 11.68
N ASN A 521 2.92 11.22 11.08
CA ASN A 521 1.84 10.38 11.60
C ASN A 521 2.21 8.91 11.61
N LEU A 522 2.75 8.41 10.50
CA LEU A 522 3.20 7.02 10.41
C LEU A 522 4.29 6.74 11.44
N THR A 523 5.24 7.67 11.59
CA THR A 523 6.33 7.58 12.57
C THR A 523 5.81 7.56 14.01
N ASP A 524 4.89 8.45 14.35
CA ASP A 524 4.30 8.55 15.69
C ASP A 524 3.45 7.32 16.02
N ASN A 525 2.66 6.82 15.06
CA ASN A 525 1.86 5.61 15.23
C ASN A 525 2.70 4.39 15.50
N TRP A 526 3.75 4.18 14.70
CA TRP A 526 4.69 3.10 14.90
C TRP A 526 5.40 3.22 16.26
N THR A 527 5.87 4.42 16.62
CA THR A 527 6.57 4.68 17.89
C THR A 527 5.66 4.44 19.10
N ALA A 528 4.43 4.97 19.05
CA ALA A 528 3.46 4.84 20.13
C ALA A 528 2.94 3.40 20.29
N ALA A 529 3.02 2.55 19.25
CA ALA A 529 2.66 1.15 19.37
C ALA A 529 3.60 0.37 20.30
N ASN A 530 4.86 0.82 20.48
CA ASN A 530 5.85 0.17 21.35
C ASN A 530 5.93 -1.35 21.12
N ILE A 531 6.44 -1.71 19.93
CA ILE A 531 6.48 -3.08 19.42
C ILE A 531 7.08 -4.08 20.41
N ASP A 532 8.17 -3.74 21.09
CA ASP A 532 8.83 -4.63 22.07
C ASP A 532 7.94 -4.92 23.29
N SER A 533 7.21 -3.91 23.78
CA SER A 533 6.24 -4.08 24.87
C SER A 533 5.11 -5.01 24.44
N GLN A 534 4.58 -4.82 23.23
CA GLN A 534 3.54 -5.69 22.68
C GLN A 534 4.03 -7.14 22.49
N MET A 535 5.24 -7.33 21.96
CA MET A 535 5.85 -8.66 21.81
C MET A 535 5.97 -9.37 23.17
N THR A 536 6.27 -8.62 24.23
CA THR A 536 6.32 -9.12 25.60
C THR A 536 4.92 -9.49 26.13
N SER A 537 3.94 -8.58 25.98
CA SER A 537 2.57 -8.81 26.47
C SER A 537 1.83 -9.93 25.74
N ALA A 538 2.18 -10.22 24.48
CA ALA A 538 1.60 -11.33 23.73
C ALA A 538 1.81 -12.69 24.44
N ASN A 539 2.88 -12.86 25.23
CA ASN A 539 3.13 -14.09 25.99
C ASN A 539 2.23 -14.27 27.23
N SER A 540 1.66 -13.19 27.74
CA SER A 540 0.84 -13.21 28.97
C SER A 540 -0.66 -13.17 28.69
N VAL A 541 -1.05 -13.32 27.42
CA VAL A 541 -2.46 -13.37 27.03
C VAL A 541 -3.09 -14.67 27.52
N GLU A 542 -4.16 -14.54 28.31
CA GLU A 542 -4.92 -15.65 28.88
C GLU A 542 -5.97 -16.17 27.88
N TRP A 543 -5.49 -16.85 26.83
CA TRP A 543 -6.32 -17.36 25.73
C TRP A 543 -7.32 -18.43 26.19
N LYS A 544 -6.82 -19.52 26.77
CA LYS A 544 -7.58 -20.72 27.17
C LYS A 544 -7.35 -21.05 28.64
N SER A 545 -8.25 -21.84 29.23
CA SER A 545 -8.06 -22.36 30.58
C SER A 545 -7.08 -23.55 30.53
N GLU A 546 -5.79 -23.28 30.70
CA GLU A 546 -4.79 -24.33 30.89
C GLU A 546 -4.84 -24.78 32.36
N SER A 547 -5.66 -25.80 32.62
CA SER A 547 -6.04 -26.35 33.93
C SER A 547 -7.19 -25.62 34.65
N SER A 548 -8.03 -26.44 35.29
CA SER A 548 -9.39 -26.20 35.82
C SER A 548 -9.52 -25.18 36.97
N THR A 549 -8.82 -24.05 36.92
CA THR A 549 -8.95 -22.98 37.90
C THR A 549 -9.79 -21.86 37.32
N THR A 550 -10.82 -21.47 38.06
CA THR A 550 -11.93 -20.55 37.74
C THR A 550 -11.51 -19.09 37.49
N GLY A 551 -10.62 -18.85 36.54
CA GLY A 551 -10.31 -17.53 36.01
C GLY A 551 -11.08 -17.27 34.71
N ALA A 552 -11.48 -16.01 34.47
CA ALA A 552 -11.94 -15.60 33.15
C ALA A 552 -10.77 -15.73 32.15
N THR A 553 -11.03 -16.32 30.99
CA THR A 553 -10.15 -16.38 29.81
C THR A 553 -10.86 -15.78 28.60
N ILE A 554 -10.11 -15.45 27.54
CA ILE A 554 -10.71 -14.99 26.27
C ILE A 554 -11.76 -16.00 25.79
N GLU A 555 -11.42 -17.30 25.77
CA GLU A 555 -12.35 -18.37 25.43
C GLU A 555 -13.64 -18.31 26.25
N SER A 556 -13.54 -18.16 27.58
CA SER A 556 -14.71 -18.13 28.47
C SER A 556 -15.59 -16.90 28.24
N GLU A 557 -14.99 -15.75 27.92
CA GLU A 557 -15.69 -14.50 27.64
C GLU A 557 -16.42 -14.57 26.28
N MET A 558 -15.76 -15.09 25.24
CA MET A 558 -16.40 -15.36 23.94
C MET A 558 -17.58 -16.31 24.09
N LYS A 559 -17.41 -17.41 24.84
CA LYS A 559 -18.48 -18.37 25.11
C LYS A 559 -19.68 -17.72 25.82
N ALA A 560 -19.42 -16.85 26.79
CA ALA A 560 -20.47 -16.13 27.51
C ALA A 560 -21.26 -15.19 26.59
N ALA A 561 -20.58 -14.45 25.71
CA ALA A 561 -21.22 -13.60 24.72
C ALA A 561 -22.06 -14.41 23.70
N LEU A 562 -21.51 -15.51 23.16
CA LEU A 562 -22.20 -16.38 22.21
C LEU A 562 -23.47 -17.04 22.78
N ALA A 563 -23.49 -17.30 24.09
CA ALA A 563 -24.63 -17.91 24.79
C ALA A 563 -25.85 -16.97 24.95
N ILE A 564 -25.70 -15.67 24.69
CA ILE A 564 -26.80 -14.70 24.82
C ILE A 564 -27.77 -14.86 23.64
N ASP A 565 -29.07 -14.85 23.97
CA ASP A 565 -30.18 -14.81 23.01
C ASP A 565 -30.50 -13.35 22.64
N TYR A 566 -29.76 -12.84 21.66
CA TYR A 566 -29.92 -11.47 21.15
C TYR A 566 -31.24 -11.26 20.39
N GLU A 567 -31.87 -12.30 19.85
CA GLU A 567 -33.19 -12.19 19.21
C GLU A 567 -34.25 -11.83 20.23
N THR A 568 -34.30 -12.59 21.33
CA THR A 568 -35.23 -12.31 22.42
C THR A 568 -34.94 -10.95 23.06
N TYR A 569 -33.65 -10.59 23.23
CA TYR A 569 -33.28 -9.26 23.73
C TYR A 569 -33.80 -8.16 22.79
N HIS A 570 -33.56 -8.29 21.49
CA HIS A 570 -34.00 -7.33 20.48
C HIS A 570 -35.51 -7.15 20.52
N GLN A 571 -36.27 -8.25 20.44
CA GLN A 571 -37.75 -8.22 20.45
C GLN A 571 -38.32 -7.55 21.69
N LYS A 572 -37.73 -7.77 22.88
CA LYS A 572 -38.19 -7.17 24.14
C LYS A 572 -37.89 -5.68 24.25
N ASN A 573 -36.91 -5.18 23.52
CA ASN A 573 -36.40 -3.81 23.64
C ASN A 573 -36.70 -2.93 22.41
N GLN A 574 -37.58 -3.36 21.50
CA GLN A 574 -38.08 -2.53 20.39
C GLN A 574 -39.06 -1.45 20.91
N GLY A 575 -38.59 -0.20 21.09
CA GLY A 575 -39.41 0.94 21.52
C GLY A 575 -38.66 2.29 21.57
N ALA A 576 -39.36 3.38 21.95
CA ALA A 576 -38.82 4.76 21.94
C ALA A 576 -37.62 5.02 22.89
N ASN A 577 -37.29 4.06 23.77
CA ASN A 577 -36.13 4.07 24.67
C ASN A 577 -35.21 2.85 24.44
N ALA A 578 -35.19 2.29 23.22
CA ALA A 578 -34.46 1.07 22.90
C ALA A 578 -32.96 1.21 23.20
N VAL A 579 -32.42 0.31 24.02
CA VAL A 579 -30.99 0.03 24.02
C VAL A 579 -30.70 -0.77 22.75
N TYR A 580 -29.78 -0.26 21.94
CA TYR A 580 -29.35 -0.86 20.69
C TYR A 580 -28.77 -2.27 20.95
N VAL A 581 -29.33 -3.31 20.31
CA VAL A 581 -28.92 -4.71 20.53
C VAL A 581 -27.46 -4.95 20.12
N ASP A 582 -26.97 -4.19 19.15
CA ASP A 582 -25.57 -4.08 18.74
C ASP A 582 -24.69 -3.51 19.86
N GLU A 583 -25.09 -2.40 20.50
CA GLU A 583 -24.38 -1.90 21.67
C GLU A 583 -24.39 -2.90 22.83
N TYR A 584 -25.49 -3.65 22.99
CA TYR A 584 -25.57 -4.70 24.00
C TYR A 584 -24.66 -5.88 23.68
N PHE A 585 -24.53 -6.27 22.40
CA PHE A 585 -23.54 -7.25 21.95
C PHE A 585 -22.12 -6.78 22.23
N GLU A 586 -21.75 -5.56 21.79
CA GLU A 586 -20.43 -4.97 22.01
C GLU A 586 -20.10 -4.92 23.51
N LYS A 587 -20.98 -4.40 24.36
CA LYS A 587 -20.76 -4.34 25.83
C LYS A 587 -20.64 -5.71 26.49
N ASN A 588 -21.12 -6.78 25.86
CA ASN A 588 -20.93 -8.13 26.39
C ASN A 588 -19.61 -8.77 25.95
N LEU A 589 -19.07 -8.35 24.81
CA LEU A 589 -17.81 -8.84 24.28
C LEU A 589 -16.61 -7.98 24.72
N ILE A 590 -16.73 -6.66 24.58
CA ILE A 590 -15.73 -5.63 24.90
C ILE A 590 -16.24 -4.84 26.10
N LYS A 591 -15.65 -5.10 27.26
CA LYS A 591 -15.98 -4.41 28.51
C LYS A 591 -15.25 -3.08 28.57
N LYS A 592 -16.01 -1.99 28.68
CA LYS A 592 -15.51 -0.63 28.92
C LYS A 592 -15.94 -0.17 30.32
N LYS A 593 -15.14 0.71 30.92
CA LYS A 593 -15.44 1.38 32.19
C LYS A 593 -15.09 2.86 32.09
N TRP A 594 -15.72 3.67 32.92
CA TRP A 594 -15.34 5.07 33.04
C TRP A 594 -14.03 5.21 33.81
N SER A 595 -13.15 6.11 33.38
CA SER A 595 -11.84 6.36 34.00
C SER A 595 -11.95 6.77 35.48
N CYS A 596 -13.07 7.38 35.88
CA CYS A 596 -13.38 7.70 37.27
C CYS A 596 -14.14 6.62 38.06
N GLY A 597 -14.44 5.47 37.45
CA GLY A 597 -15.20 4.39 38.06
C GLY A 597 -16.70 4.68 38.24
N GLY A 598 -17.20 5.76 37.65
CA GLY A 598 -18.62 6.12 37.66
C GLY A 598 -19.47 5.27 36.71
N THR A 599 -20.79 5.44 36.79
CA THR A 599 -21.76 4.81 35.90
C THR A 599 -22.07 5.67 34.68
N ASP A 600 -22.62 5.07 33.61
CA ASP A 600 -23.11 5.83 32.43
C ASP A 600 -24.01 7.00 32.81
N LYS A 601 -24.84 6.84 33.84
CA LYS A 601 -25.76 7.90 34.31
C LYS A 601 -25.04 9.05 35.00
N GLU A 602 -23.92 8.79 35.65
CA GLU A 602 -23.10 9.77 36.36
C GLU A 602 -22.12 10.48 35.43
N CYS A 603 -21.61 9.79 34.41
CA CYS A 603 -20.60 10.30 33.49
C CYS A 603 -21.17 10.90 32.20
N LYS A 604 -22.35 10.48 31.72
CA LYS A 604 -23.01 11.06 30.52
C LYS A 604 -23.92 12.26 30.81
N ASN A 605 -24.01 12.71 32.06
CA ASN A 605 -24.85 13.84 32.46
C ASN A 605 -24.12 15.19 32.25
N GLU A 606 -24.85 16.24 31.85
CA GLU A 606 -24.31 17.61 31.65
C GLU A 606 -23.69 18.22 32.92
N ASN A 607 -24.06 17.70 34.10
CA ASN A 607 -23.48 18.05 35.41
C ASN A 607 -22.58 16.94 36.01
N GLY A 608 -22.22 15.95 35.19
CA GLY A 608 -21.45 14.78 35.59
C GLY A 608 -19.95 15.02 35.68
N HIS A 609 -19.18 13.95 35.85
CA HIS A 609 -17.72 14.02 35.84
C HIS A 609 -17.20 14.34 34.42
N LEU A 610 -17.19 15.62 34.05
CA LEU A 610 -16.88 16.15 32.70
C LEU A 610 -15.50 15.73 32.14
N ASN A 611 -14.59 15.24 32.99
CA ASN A 611 -13.25 14.80 32.59
C ASN A 611 -13.11 13.27 32.53
N CYS A 612 -14.19 12.50 32.68
CA CYS A 612 -14.13 11.05 32.56
C CYS A 612 -14.27 10.59 31.11
N SER A 613 -13.44 9.64 30.72
CA SER A 613 -13.48 8.95 29.43
C SER A 613 -13.87 7.49 29.63
N GLU A 614 -14.53 6.88 28.64
CA GLU A 614 -14.65 5.42 28.59
C GLU A 614 -13.30 4.82 28.19
N GLU A 615 -12.85 3.83 28.93
CA GLU A 615 -11.60 3.11 28.73
C GLU A 615 -11.87 1.60 28.76
N TYR A 616 -10.97 0.81 28.17
CA TYR A 616 -11.06 -0.65 28.25
C TYR A 616 -10.98 -1.12 29.72
N ASP A 617 -11.91 -1.97 30.14
CA ASP A 617 -11.84 -2.60 31.45
C ASP A 617 -10.81 -3.73 31.43
N THR A 618 -9.57 -3.40 31.82
CA THR A 618 -8.45 -4.35 31.85
C THR A 618 -8.61 -5.49 32.86
N SER A 619 -9.69 -5.55 33.65
CA SER A 619 -10.04 -6.74 34.42
C SER A 619 -10.60 -7.88 33.56
N CYS A 620 -11.19 -7.55 32.41
CA CYS A 620 -11.68 -8.49 31.41
C CYS A 620 -10.60 -8.79 30.36
N LYS A 621 -10.56 -10.04 29.88
CA LYS A 621 -9.42 -10.54 29.10
C LYS A 621 -9.42 -10.04 27.66
N ILE A 622 -10.58 -10.02 27.00
CA ILE A 622 -10.72 -9.44 25.64
C ILE A 622 -10.40 -7.95 25.67
N SER A 623 -10.95 -7.20 26.62
CA SER A 623 -10.67 -5.77 26.78
C SER A 623 -9.20 -5.49 27.08
N ARG A 624 -8.54 -6.31 27.91
CA ARG A 624 -7.10 -6.21 28.16
C ARG A 624 -6.29 -6.50 26.90
N LEU A 625 -6.67 -7.52 26.13
CA LEU A 625 -6.03 -7.85 24.86
C LEU A 625 -6.11 -6.66 23.89
N LEU A 626 -7.31 -6.08 23.70
CA LEU A 626 -7.50 -4.88 22.89
C LEU A 626 -6.69 -3.70 23.42
N ASN A 627 -6.73 -3.42 24.72
CA ASN A 627 -5.94 -2.33 25.31
C ASN A 627 -4.44 -2.45 25.03
N ASN A 628 -3.90 -3.67 25.03
CA ASN A 628 -2.48 -3.90 24.84
C ASN A 628 -2.05 -3.91 23.36
N HIS A 629 -2.99 -4.13 22.44
CA HIS A 629 -2.71 -4.42 21.03
C HIS A 629 -3.64 -3.68 20.05
N ASP A 630 -4.32 -2.62 20.51
CA ASP A 630 -5.39 -1.90 19.78
C ASP A 630 -4.91 -1.49 18.39
N LYS A 631 -3.72 -0.90 18.30
CA LYS A 631 -3.12 -0.45 17.04
C LYS A 631 -2.86 -1.59 16.07
N VAL A 632 -2.39 -2.74 16.56
CA VAL A 632 -2.13 -3.92 15.72
C VAL A 632 -3.43 -4.52 15.22
N PHE A 633 -4.48 -4.56 16.04
CA PHE A 633 -5.79 -5.05 15.61
C PHE A 633 -6.52 -4.09 14.68
N ARG A 634 -6.40 -2.78 14.90
CA ARG A 634 -6.91 -1.77 13.96
C ARG A 634 -6.26 -1.93 12.60
N HIS A 635 -4.94 -2.01 12.55
CA HIS A 635 -4.19 -2.27 11.32
C HIS A 635 -4.63 -3.56 10.63
N ALA A 636 -4.74 -4.66 11.38
CA ALA A 636 -5.22 -5.93 10.84
C ALA A 636 -6.67 -5.87 10.32
N ALA A 637 -7.45 -4.86 10.74
CA ALA A 637 -8.80 -4.59 10.27
C ALA A 637 -8.86 -3.50 9.17
N GLY A 638 -7.72 -3.11 8.60
CA GLY A 638 -7.62 -2.03 7.59
C GLY A 638 -7.86 -0.63 8.16
N GLN A 639 -7.80 -0.45 9.47
CA GLN A 639 -8.01 0.83 10.13
C GLN A 639 -6.67 1.47 10.50
N VAL A 640 -6.52 2.74 10.14
CA VAL A 640 -5.36 3.53 10.52
C VAL A 640 -5.79 4.63 11.49
N GLU A 641 -5.10 4.71 12.63
CA GLU A 641 -5.23 5.87 13.50
C GLU A 641 -4.42 7.01 12.87
N ILE A 642 -5.04 8.14 12.57
CA ILE A 642 -4.31 9.35 12.14
C ILE A 642 -4.38 10.36 13.27
N SER A 643 -3.22 10.81 13.76
CA SER A 643 -3.11 11.70 14.92
C SER A 643 -2.23 12.88 14.57
N TYR A 644 -2.83 13.94 14.02
CA TYR A 644 -2.09 15.17 13.77
C TYR A 644 -1.86 15.92 15.08
N GLN A 645 -0.59 16.07 15.46
CA GLN A 645 -0.22 17.09 16.43
C GLN A 645 -0.50 18.44 15.79
N LYS A 646 -1.36 19.25 16.43
CA LYS A 646 -1.55 20.65 16.03
C LYS A 646 -0.18 21.32 16.11
N VAL A 647 0.35 21.77 14.98
CA VAL A 647 1.62 22.52 14.96
C VAL A 647 1.42 23.72 15.89
N ASP A 648 2.17 23.75 16.98
CA ASP A 648 2.13 24.86 17.92
C ASP A 648 2.82 26.05 17.25
N VAL A 649 2.03 26.91 16.63
CA VAL A 649 2.52 28.12 15.96
C VAL A 649 3.04 29.15 16.97
N SER A 650 3.00 28.86 18.28
CA SER A 650 3.45 29.75 19.35
C SER A 650 4.96 30.01 19.37
N ASP A 651 5.77 29.20 18.68
CA ASP A 651 7.22 29.45 18.54
C ASP A 651 7.58 30.49 17.46
N TYR A 652 6.58 31.04 16.74
CA TYR A 652 6.77 32.20 15.87
C TYR A 652 6.06 33.41 16.46
N ASP A 653 6.86 34.37 16.93
CA ASP A 653 6.45 35.62 17.56
C ASP A 653 5.62 36.49 16.58
N VAL A 654 4.31 36.23 16.48
CA VAL A 654 3.35 37.11 15.81
C VAL A 654 3.01 38.24 16.77
N ALA A 655 3.84 39.29 16.77
CA ALA A 655 3.58 40.48 17.55
C ALA A 655 2.36 41.24 17.00
N THR A 656 1.18 41.07 17.60
CA THR A 656 0.05 42.00 17.45
C THR A 656 -0.09 42.88 18.69
N VAL A 657 0.08 44.19 18.49
CA VAL A 657 -0.21 45.23 19.48
C VAL A 657 -1.72 45.45 19.58
N GLU A 658 -2.25 45.32 20.79
CA GLU A 658 -3.66 45.54 21.16
C GLU A 658 -4.15 46.95 20.85
N ALA A 659 -5.41 47.07 20.45
CA ALA A 659 -6.20 48.27 20.71
C ALA A 659 -7.70 47.94 20.78
N SER A 660 -8.22 47.72 21.98
CA SER A 660 -9.36 48.51 22.48
C SER A 660 -9.72 48.12 23.90
N GLY A 661 -9.76 49.13 24.77
CA GLY A 661 -10.10 48.98 26.17
C GLY A 661 -11.52 48.46 26.40
N TYR A 662 -11.59 47.30 27.05
CA TYR A 662 -12.54 47.03 28.11
C TYR A 662 -11.77 46.34 29.24
N SER A 663 -11.65 47.03 30.37
CA SER A 663 -11.06 46.52 31.60
C SER A 663 -12.04 45.58 32.30
N HIS A 664 -11.67 44.33 32.66
CA HIS A 664 -12.12 43.68 33.90
C HIS A 664 -11.17 42.55 34.37
N ILE A 665 -10.44 42.87 35.45
CA ILE A 665 -10.08 42.09 36.66
C ILE A 665 -9.38 40.72 36.50
N ALA A 666 -8.10 40.70 36.92
CA ALA A 666 -7.29 39.52 37.18
C ALA A 666 -7.65 38.83 38.52
N GLY A 667 -7.49 37.49 38.56
CA GLY A 667 -7.49 36.65 39.76
C GLY A 667 -6.73 35.34 39.52
N PRO A 668 -6.17 34.68 40.55
CA PRO A 668 -4.76 34.29 40.57
C PRO A 668 -4.51 32.77 40.47
N ASN A 669 -3.27 32.45 40.12
CA ASN A 669 -2.57 31.16 40.20
C ASN A 669 -2.59 30.30 38.93
N GLY A 670 -1.40 30.16 38.33
CA GLY A 670 -1.17 29.39 37.12
C GLY A 670 -1.35 27.89 37.31
N THR A 671 -1.96 27.26 36.32
CA THR A 671 -1.68 25.90 35.86
C THR A 671 -2.20 25.79 34.43
N PRO A 672 -1.42 25.30 33.44
CA PRO A 672 -1.92 25.01 32.10
C PRO A 672 -2.94 23.85 32.18
N GLY A 673 -4.14 24.07 31.65
CA GLY A 673 -5.18 23.05 31.53
C GLY A 673 -5.02 22.27 30.22
N THR A 674 -4.92 20.95 30.34
CA THR A 674 -4.93 19.98 29.23
C THR A 674 -6.35 19.93 28.63
N LEU A 675 -6.50 20.16 27.32
CA LEU A 675 -7.77 19.95 26.63
C LEU A 675 -7.99 18.45 26.40
N SER A 676 -9.10 17.92 26.93
CA SER A 676 -9.55 16.54 26.74
C SER A 676 -10.35 16.38 25.45
N LYS A 677 -10.37 15.12 24.98
CA LYS A 677 -10.69 14.66 23.62
C LYS A 677 -12.19 14.62 23.25
N ASP A 678 -13.08 15.37 23.90
CA ASP A 678 -14.52 15.29 23.61
C ASP A 678 -15.16 16.67 23.46
N ALA A 679 -15.44 17.08 22.22
CA ALA A 679 -16.32 18.21 21.92
C ALA A 679 -17.41 17.80 20.92
N LYS A 680 -18.40 17.04 21.39
CA LYS A 680 -19.73 17.01 20.75
C LYS A 680 -20.47 18.31 21.10
N THR A 681 -20.55 19.22 20.13
CA THR A 681 -21.59 20.25 19.91
C THR A 681 -22.42 20.72 21.13
N ARG A 682 -22.05 21.87 21.70
CA ARG A 682 -22.96 23.04 21.94
C ARG A 682 -22.13 24.29 22.30
N PRO A 683 -22.51 25.48 21.82
CA PRO A 683 -21.69 26.68 21.90
C PRO A 683 -21.73 27.22 23.33
N THR A 684 -20.61 27.14 24.04
CA THR A 684 -20.46 27.88 25.28
C THR A 684 -19.14 28.62 25.27
N GLN A 685 -19.27 29.91 25.52
CA GLN A 685 -18.28 30.96 25.42
C GLN A 685 -17.06 30.65 26.30
N TYR A 686 -15.87 30.64 25.69
CA TYR A 686 -14.60 30.66 26.41
C TYR A 686 -13.85 31.98 26.16
N THR A 687 -13.16 32.39 27.20
CA THR A 687 -12.68 33.74 27.51
C THR A 687 -11.37 34.06 26.77
N ALA A 688 -11.18 35.36 26.51
CA ALA A 688 -10.20 35.96 25.60
C ALA A 688 -8.76 35.41 25.68
N GLY A 689 -8.21 35.17 24.49
CA GLY A 689 -6.85 34.65 24.23
C GLY A 689 -6.74 33.69 23.04
N GLN A 690 -7.72 33.67 22.12
CA GLN A 690 -7.75 32.73 21.00
C GLN A 690 -7.06 33.31 19.75
N GLN A 691 -6.12 32.53 19.20
CA GLN A 691 -5.66 32.61 17.81
C GLN A 691 -6.79 32.13 16.89
N ASP A 692 -7.19 32.96 15.93
CA ASP A 692 -8.03 32.53 14.81
C ASP A 692 -7.14 32.11 13.64
N THR A 693 -7.33 30.87 13.16
CA THR A 693 -6.79 30.38 11.88
C THR A 693 -7.87 30.61 10.82
N TYR A 694 -7.56 31.33 9.74
CA TYR A 694 -8.51 31.58 8.66
C TYR A 694 -8.55 30.39 7.69
N GLN A 695 -9.75 29.86 7.42
CA GLN A 695 -10.02 28.88 6.36
C GLN A 695 -10.13 29.57 4.99
N SER A 696 -9.76 28.88 3.91
CA SER A 696 -9.71 29.45 2.55
C SER A 696 -11.07 29.64 1.86
N ASP A 697 -12.20 29.50 2.56
CA ASP A 697 -13.53 29.73 1.98
C ASP A 697 -14.29 30.90 2.63
N GLU A 698 -13.68 31.63 3.57
CA GLU A 698 -14.29 32.85 4.12
C GLU A 698 -13.87 34.10 3.33
N TYR A 699 -14.88 34.85 2.87
CA TYR A 699 -14.72 36.25 2.53
C TYR A 699 -14.08 36.97 3.71
N ILE A 700 -12.92 37.60 3.50
CA ILE A 700 -12.36 38.48 4.51
C ILE A 700 -13.30 39.70 4.68
N SER A 701 -14.22 39.64 5.65
CA SER A 701 -14.96 40.81 6.09
C SER A 701 -14.01 41.71 6.89
N LEU A 702 -13.35 42.63 6.19
CA LEU A 702 -12.66 43.74 6.83
C LEU A 702 -13.69 44.78 7.30
N PRO A 703 -13.40 45.49 8.39
CA PRO A 703 -14.37 45.94 9.39
C PRO A 703 -15.58 46.65 8.80
N GLU A 704 -16.76 46.30 9.33
CA GLU A 704 -18.02 46.99 9.09
C GLU A 704 -17.84 48.49 9.29
N TRP A 705 -17.99 49.21 8.19
CA TRP A 705 -18.42 50.60 8.24
C TRP A 705 -19.81 50.62 8.89
N ARG A 706 -19.94 51.25 10.06
CA ARG A 706 -21.25 51.47 10.69
C ARG A 706 -22.12 52.27 9.73
N GLY A 707 -23.15 51.62 9.21
CA GLY A 707 -24.13 52.22 8.33
C GLY A 707 -24.77 53.48 8.92
N GLY A 708 -24.76 54.53 8.13
CA GLY A 708 -25.53 55.75 8.35
C GLY A 708 -25.81 56.41 7.01
N GLY A 709 -26.70 55.82 6.20
CA GLY A 709 -27.18 56.43 4.96
C GLY A 709 -27.26 55.46 3.80
N GLN A 710 -28.42 55.44 3.15
CA GLN A 710 -28.74 54.63 1.97
C GLN A 710 -27.73 54.86 0.82
N GLY A 711 -27.21 53.78 0.23
CA GLY A 711 -26.62 53.81 -1.10
C GLY A 711 -25.37 52.94 -1.28
N THR A 712 -25.45 52.00 -2.22
CA THR A 712 -24.37 51.28 -2.93
C THR A 712 -23.52 50.24 -2.18
N ASN A 713 -23.72 48.97 -2.54
CA ASN A 713 -22.81 47.85 -2.33
C ASN A 713 -21.41 48.19 -2.86
N GLY A 714 -20.44 48.40 -1.98
CA GLY A 714 -19.04 48.64 -2.33
C GLY A 714 -18.26 47.34 -2.45
N TRP A 715 -18.19 46.81 -3.67
CA TRP A 715 -17.39 45.63 -4.04
C TRP A 715 -15.91 45.99 -4.24
N LEU A 716 -15.06 44.98 -4.03
CA LEU A 716 -13.62 45.02 -4.26
C LEU A 716 -13.32 45.26 -5.75
N THR A 717 -12.70 46.39 -6.10
CA THR A 717 -12.10 46.59 -7.43
C THR A 717 -10.59 46.40 -7.36
N PRO A 718 -9.99 45.54 -8.22
CA PRO A 718 -8.56 45.54 -8.47
C PRO A 718 -8.15 46.92 -9.00
N THR A 719 -6.97 47.40 -8.63
CA THR A 719 -6.36 48.56 -9.30
C THR A 719 -6.06 48.18 -10.75
N GLN A 720 -6.94 48.63 -11.66
CA GLN A 720 -6.83 48.69 -13.12
C GLN A 720 -5.99 47.59 -13.82
N GLY A 721 -6.68 46.57 -14.33
CA GLY A 721 -6.09 45.67 -15.33
C GLY A 721 -6.95 44.47 -15.73
N GLU A 722 -7.71 43.87 -14.81
CA GLU A 722 -8.48 42.65 -15.10
C GLU A 722 -9.84 42.73 -14.39
N SER A 723 -10.92 42.70 -15.18
CA SER A 723 -12.30 42.80 -14.73
C SER A 723 -12.88 41.43 -14.35
N ASP A 724 -13.69 41.43 -13.29
CA ASP A 724 -14.73 40.46 -12.94
C ASP A 724 -14.35 39.14 -12.24
N ASN A 725 -13.61 39.21 -11.12
CA ASN A 725 -13.73 38.17 -10.07
C ASN A 725 -13.44 38.76 -8.66
N PRO A 726 -14.26 38.47 -7.62
CA PRO A 726 -13.96 38.89 -6.24
C PRO A 726 -12.61 38.30 -5.80
N ALA A 727 -11.80 39.10 -5.10
CA ALA A 727 -10.45 38.74 -4.68
C ALA A 727 -10.45 37.54 -3.71
N ARG A 728 -10.31 36.33 -4.25
CA ARG A 728 -9.87 35.14 -3.52
C ARG A 728 -8.41 35.36 -3.13
N LEU A 729 -8.04 35.00 -1.90
CA LEU A 729 -6.63 34.68 -1.62
C LEU A 729 -6.23 33.62 -2.65
N PRO A 730 -5.07 33.73 -3.29
CA PRO A 730 -4.69 32.74 -4.28
C PRO A 730 -4.65 31.39 -3.57
N ALA A 731 -5.42 30.43 -4.10
CA ALA A 731 -5.45 29.04 -3.60
C ALA A 731 -4.08 28.35 -3.72
N GLN A 732 -3.16 28.98 -4.45
CA GLN A 732 -1.87 28.47 -4.90
C GLN A 732 -0.80 29.56 -4.76
N PRO A 733 0.44 29.25 -4.37
CA PRO A 733 1.51 30.23 -4.22
C PRO A 733 1.97 30.78 -5.59
N ARG A 734 1.66 32.04 -5.92
CA ARG A 734 2.16 32.68 -7.15
C ARG A 734 3.63 33.10 -6.99
N ASN A 735 4.50 32.59 -7.85
CA ASN A 735 5.91 32.95 -7.87
C ASN A 735 6.15 34.10 -8.87
N THR A 736 6.23 35.34 -8.38
CA THR A 736 6.87 36.41 -9.15
C THR A 736 8.34 36.49 -8.73
N THR A 737 9.18 35.77 -9.47
CA THR A 737 10.66 35.86 -9.51
C THR A 737 11.39 35.69 -8.17
N GLY A 738 11.88 34.47 -7.92
CA GLY A 738 13.10 34.18 -7.16
C GLY A 738 13.18 34.71 -5.73
N VAL A 739 13.20 33.78 -4.76
CA VAL A 739 13.28 34.00 -3.29
C VAL A 739 11.90 34.20 -2.64
N GLY A 740 11.33 33.11 -2.11
CA GLY A 740 10.11 33.12 -1.29
C GLY A 740 8.86 33.46 -2.09
N THR A 741 7.90 32.52 -2.18
CA THR A 741 6.57 32.78 -2.76
C THR A 741 5.85 33.80 -1.89
N SER A 742 6.06 35.07 -2.23
CA SER A 742 5.50 36.20 -1.52
C SER A 742 4.65 37.05 -2.45
N PHE A 743 3.44 37.38 -2.01
CA PHE A 743 2.56 38.28 -2.75
C PHE A 743 2.14 39.45 -1.88
N THR A 744 1.86 40.58 -2.52
CA THR A 744 1.57 41.84 -1.83
C THR A 744 0.13 42.25 -2.09
N MET A 745 -0.62 42.56 -1.03
CA MET A 745 -1.98 43.09 -1.12
C MET A 745 -2.04 44.48 -0.50
N VAL A 746 -2.55 45.46 -1.25
CA VAL A 746 -2.73 46.83 -0.73
C VAL A 746 -4.20 47.05 -0.37
N LYS A 747 -4.46 47.49 0.87
CA LYS A 747 -5.80 47.88 1.32
C LYS A 747 -5.75 49.11 2.22
N GLY A 748 -6.33 50.21 1.73
CA GLY A 748 -6.25 51.51 2.39
C GLY A 748 -4.79 51.98 2.52
N ASP A 749 -4.42 52.53 3.67
CA ASP A 749 -3.05 52.95 4.00
C ASP A 749 -2.09 51.77 4.27
N TYR A 750 -2.46 50.52 4.00
CA TYR A 750 -1.67 49.35 4.38
C TYR A 750 -1.34 48.45 3.20
N THR A 751 -0.10 47.98 3.19
CA THR A 751 0.45 46.97 2.30
C THR A 751 0.73 45.71 3.13
N TYR A 752 0.12 44.59 2.75
CA TYR A 752 0.27 43.29 3.38
C TYR A 752 1.16 42.43 2.49
N TYR A 753 2.26 41.90 3.03
CA TYR A 753 3.14 40.97 2.36
C TYR A 753 2.87 39.58 2.92
N PHE A 754 2.41 38.67 2.08
CA PHE A 754 2.18 37.27 2.40
C PHE A 754 3.43 36.51 2.00
N GLU A 755 3.94 35.63 2.84
CA GLU A 755 5.07 34.73 2.55
C GLU A 755 4.59 33.30 2.82
N PHE A 756 4.61 32.43 1.81
CA PHE A 756 4.21 31.03 1.98
C PHE A 756 5.11 30.33 3.00
N VAL A 757 4.49 29.59 3.93
CA VAL A 757 5.17 28.92 5.03
C VAL A 757 5.14 27.40 4.88
N GLY A 758 4.10 26.86 4.23
CA GLY A 758 3.93 25.43 4.02
C GLY A 758 2.46 25.05 3.78
N TRP A 759 2.25 23.77 3.49
CA TRP A 759 0.92 23.16 3.37
C TRP A 759 0.45 22.65 4.74
N TYR A 760 -0.83 22.82 5.02
CA TYR A 760 -1.51 22.45 6.27
C TYR A 760 -2.75 21.62 5.94
N ILE A 761 -3.21 20.78 6.86
CA ILE A 761 -4.35 19.90 6.61
C ILE A 761 -5.65 20.48 7.17
N ASP A 762 -6.78 20.14 6.55
CA ASP A 762 -8.12 20.50 7.02
C ASP A 762 -8.35 20.16 8.50
N THR A 763 -8.92 21.11 9.24
CA THR A 763 -9.40 20.90 10.61
C THR A 763 -10.64 20.01 10.69
N GLU A 764 -11.39 19.84 9.59
CA GLU A 764 -12.55 18.95 9.52
C GLU A 764 -12.17 17.47 9.37
N LEU A 765 -10.88 17.16 9.19
CA LEU A 765 -10.35 15.79 9.11
C LEU A 765 -11.13 14.91 8.10
N LYS A 766 -11.52 15.48 6.96
CA LYS A 766 -12.14 14.72 5.86
C LYS A 766 -11.05 13.87 5.23
N TYR A 767 -10.83 12.69 5.79
CA TYR A 767 -10.05 11.63 5.19
C TYR A 767 -11.00 10.48 4.88
N GLU A 768 -10.85 9.94 3.69
CA GLU A 768 -11.32 8.61 3.37
C GLU A 768 -10.11 7.69 3.38
N VAL A 769 -10.20 6.62 4.17
CA VAL A 769 -9.23 5.52 4.09
C VAL A 769 -9.65 4.72 2.88
N ARG A 770 -8.80 4.64 1.86
CA ARG A 770 -9.05 3.73 0.74
C ARG A 770 -8.92 2.30 1.28
N ALA A 771 -10.04 1.61 1.40
CA ALA A 771 -10.11 0.32 2.07
C ALA A 771 -9.40 -0.82 1.31
N ASN A 772 -8.98 -0.57 0.07
CA ASN A 772 -8.67 -1.60 -0.91
C ASN A 772 -7.19 -1.65 -1.31
N GLU A 773 -6.33 -0.82 -0.70
CA GLU A 773 -4.91 -0.78 -1.03
C GLU A 773 -4.05 -1.50 0.02
N ASP A 774 -3.09 -2.32 -0.43
CA ASP A 774 -1.97 -2.82 0.39
C ASP A 774 -1.01 -1.68 0.83
N THR A 775 -1.30 -0.45 0.39
CA THR A 775 -0.66 0.82 0.73
C THR A 775 -1.55 1.66 1.64
N PHE A 776 -0.93 2.50 2.48
CA PHE A 776 -1.66 3.43 3.33
C PHE A 776 -2.18 4.60 2.48
N GLY A 777 -3.22 4.39 1.68
CA GLY A 777 -3.85 5.42 0.84
C GLY A 777 -4.80 6.32 1.65
N TYR A 778 -4.65 7.64 1.55
CA TYR A 778 -5.55 8.61 2.16
C TYR A 778 -5.83 9.77 1.22
N ASP A 779 -7.10 10.17 1.12
CA ASP A 779 -7.42 11.46 0.52
C ASP A 779 -7.27 12.57 1.59
N ILE A 780 -6.23 13.38 1.47
CA ILE A 780 -5.88 14.46 2.41
C ILE A 780 -6.06 15.80 1.71
N LYS A 781 -7.10 16.56 2.09
CA LYS A 781 -7.21 17.94 1.61
C LYS A 781 -6.18 18.86 2.29
N LEU A 782 -5.32 19.47 1.49
CA LEU A 782 -4.33 20.46 1.93
C LEU A 782 -4.76 21.90 1.70
N TYR A 783 -4.27 22.79 2.56
CA TYR A 783 -4.46 24.24 2.51
C TYR A 783 -3.11 24.96 2.64
N PRO A 784 -2.86 26.01 1.85
CA PRO A 784 -1.62 26.76 1.94
C PRO A 784 -1.64 27.71 3.14
N GLY A 785 -0.56 27.74 3.94
CA GLY A 785 -0.38 28.71 5.03
C GLY A 785 0.64 29.78 4.70
N TYR A 786 0.38 31.01 5.17
CA TYR A 786 1.17 32.20 4.87
C TYR A 786 1.51 33.01 6.14
N LYS A 787 2.73 33.55 6.22
CA LYS A 787 3.14 34.63 7.13
C LYS A 787 2.70 35.96 6.54
N ILE A 788 2.05 36.82 7.32
CA ILE A 788 1.50 38.09 6.84
C ILE A 788 2.19 39.27 7.53
N ASN A 789 2.96 40.05 6.78
CA ASN A 789 3.59 41.28 7.24
C ASN A 789 2.78 42.49 6.79
N LYS A 790 2.20 43.24 7.75
CA LYS A 790 1.43 44.45 7.48
C LYS A 790 2.31 45.70 7.64
N VAL A 791 2.43 46.50 6.58
CA VAL A 791 3.18 47.75 6.54
C VAL A 791 2.23 48.90 6.23
N ARG A 792 2.34 50.02 6.95
CA ARG A 792 1.57 51.22 6.62
C ARG A 792 2.27 51.98 5.50
N SER A 793 1.62 52.13 4.35
CA SER A 793 2.01 53.00 3.25
C SER A 793 2.09 54.44 3.77
N LYS A 794 3.23 55.09 3.54
CA LYS A 794 3.45 56.49 3.94
C LYS A 794 2.71 57.47 3.06
#